data_AF-A0A8S1B239-F1
#
_entry.id   AF-A0A8S1B239-F1
#
_cell.length_a   1.000
_cell.length_b   1.000
_cell.length_c   1.000
_cell.angle_alpha   90.00
_cell.angle_beta   90.00
_cell.angle_gamma   90.00
#
_symmetry.space_group_name_H-M   'P 1'
#
loop_
_entity.id
_entity.type
_entity.pdbx_description
1 polymer ?
#
loop_
_entity_poly.entity_id
_entity_poly.type
_entity_poly.pdbx_seq_one_letter_code
_entity_poly.pdbx_strand_id
1 'polypeptide(L)'
;MEVKEFDATLGGTEHLPSSVNCLKFAAARSVEIAAMTESILTPKKTKLVFQSLPVHMRRRVMSHNSKRLPRKLRQAHFEQLKKSGLPKQKRPSRKYRRRPANLLDEYNRRQKRVVWLETHIWHAKRFHMTERWGHRLAYAPCDKAFRACYRASSAHCLLQDISYYTPIQVSGPLELIKEMFTKVTNSSCGLGLCAKAYIEGTRQGMVHLYGKNTFPYGPQHLNEKEEYWEKISLLNSPSQLPPNIVVGLVVKDPRLSRPTRRTKAKLENYSERHSEPLIRIPSFLSNSPLWDTKIHNTIKKEKITNHQFIQLVSKTQLVPGEIYEDDPALQSIPVVLIQRPGSQCSGYKKLGYGSGWDIIIPSGYALPFWLTFIMFGARSGGLREIKNLSFEMGQYYLPPDSNAGKDNENRIQSDLRERYFKLPPSKRVNYTKIAINSPFICPWDMLLSDWTDQRVKDFFVLRDWRLLEAIQDSIKHMKSLPNVEERQSCLIPVHLKLASKGNLKNHAVICMPEPGDFAAIKTLFEPLHEDPNEKTRKKKRSEHKQLVKKLKRKRMKLKKKNLLVRNPKSNKKSPQEPSEYVKTMRELWLPSDVAIVRNLPSRQVMGFISQGGFSFTEAQSCGIGYIAYNALNMLLCNHFNQVLVRNTSSRKYQLANITIANSK
;
A
#
# COMPACT_ATOMS: atom_id res chain seq x y z
N MET A 1 -52.71 -27.35 36.73
CA MET A 1 -51.67 -26.40 37.19
C MET A 1 -50.40 -26.73 36.44
N GLU A 2 -49.80 -25.76 35.76
CA GLU A 2 -48.49 -25.96 35.13
C GLU A 2 -47.42 -26.05 36.23
N VAL A 3 -46.56 -27.07 36.13
CA VAL A 3 -45.44 -27.24 37.08
C VAL A 3 -44.39 -26.19 36.71
N LYS A 4 -44.08 -25.28 37.63
CA LYS A 4 -43.02 -24.29 37.43
C LYS A 4 -41.67 -24.99 37.36
N GLU A 5 -40.98 -24.88 36.24
CA GLU A 5 -39.60 -25.35 36.09
C GLU A 5 -38.64 -24.57 37.02
N PHE A 6 -37.49 -25.18 37.31
CA PHE A 6 -36.52 -24.63 38.26
C PHE A 6 -35.82 -23.38 37.70
N ASP A 7 -36.01 -22.24 38.37
CA ASP A 7 -35.27 -21.00 38.14
C ASP A 7 -34.15 -20.86 39.19
N ALA A 8 -32.90 -20.71 38.76
CA ALA A 8 -31.73 -20.62 39.64
C ALA A 8 -31.64 -19.33 40.49
N THR A 9 -32.54 -18.35 40.27
CA THR A 9 -32.63 -17.08 41.00
C THR A 9 -33.90 -16.97 41.84
N LEU A 10 -35.02 -17.53 41.39
CA LEU A 10 -36.30 -17.52 42.13
C LEU A 10 -36.53 -18.78 42.97
N GLY A 11 -35.84 -19.88 42.66
CA GLY A 11 -36.01 -21.18 43.29
C GLY A 11 -37.23 -21.96 42.76
N GLY A 12 -37.17 -23.29 42.90
CA GLY A 12 -38.24 -24.20 42.50
C GLY A 12 -37.97 -25.62 42.99
N THR A 13 -38.93 -26.53 42.78
CA THR A 13 -38.77 -27.96 43.10
C THR A 13 -38.15 -28.70 41.92
N GLU A 14 -36.85 -29.00 41.99
CA GLU A 14 -36.14 -29.76 40.96
C GLU A 14 -36.16 -31.27 41.29
N HIS A 15 -36.87 -32.06 40.48
CA HIS A 15 -36.86 -33.52 40.61
C HIS A 15 -35.60 -34.12 39.97
N LEU A 16 -34.53 -34.22 40.76
CA LEU A 16 -33.33 -34.96 40.38
C LEU A 16 -33.63 -36.47 40.25
N PRO A 17 -33.12 -37.15 39.21
CA PRO A 17 -33.28 -38.59 39.08
C PRO A 17 -32.55 -39.33 40.21
N SER A 18 -33.17 -40.37 40.76
CA SER A 18 -32.65 -41.18 41.88
C SER A 18 -31.35 -41.94 41.56
N SER A 19 -30.97 -42.03 40.28
CA SER A 19 -29.70 -42.58 39.84
C SER A 19 -29.12 -41.75 38.69
N VAL A 20 -27.79 -41.61 38.68
CA VAL A 20 -27.05 -40.91 37.62
C VAL A 20 -26.16 -41.91 36.91
N ASN A 21 -26.19 -41.92 35.57
CA ASN A 21 -25.27 -42.74 34.79
C ASN A 21 -23.84 -42.21 34.93
N CYS A 22 -23.04 -42.85 35.78
CA CYS A 22 -21.67 -42.45 36.12
C CYS A 22 -20.77 -42.33 34.88
N LEU A 23 -20.92 -43.20 33.88
CA LEU A 23 -20.13 -43.15 32.65
C LEU A 23 -20.49 -41.92 31.80
N LYS A 24 -21.78 -41.59 31.65
CA LYS A 24 -22.24 -40.40 30.92
C LYS A 24 -21.80 -39.11 31.64
N PHE A 25 -21.88 -39.08 32.96
CA PHE A 25 -21.42 -37.95 33.78
C PHE A 25 -19.90 -37.77 33.70
N ALA A 26 -19.13 -38.85 33.87
CA ALA A 26 -17.68 -38.85 33.76
C ALA A 26 -17.21 -38.48 32.35
N ALA A 27 -17.87 -38.99 31.29
CA ALA A 27 -17.56 -38.61 29.92
C ALA A 27 -17.77 -37.11 29.67
N ALA A 28 -18.91 -36.56 30.09
CA ALA A 28 -19.19 -35.12 29.97
C ALA A 28 -18.16 -34.24 30.70
N ARG A 29 -17.72 -34.66 31.90
CA ARG A 29 -16.73 -33.92 32.72
C ARG A 29 -15.27 -34.24 32.37
N SER A 30 -14.98 -35.31 31.64
CA SER A 30 -13.62 -35.76 31.32
C SER A 30 -12.79 -34.69 30.61
N VAL A 31 -13.41 -33.97 29.67
CA VAL A 31 -12.79 -32.88 28.90
C VAL A 31 -12.48 -31.68 29.81
N GLU A 32 -13.36 -31.35 30.74
CA GLU A 32 -13.16 -30.27 31.72
C GLU A 32 -12.03 -30.63 32.70
N ILE A 33 -12.05 -31.86 33.24
CA ILE A 33 -11.02 -32.38 34.14
C ILE A 33 -9.66 -32.39 33.44
N ALA A 34 -9.59 -32.89 32.20
CA ALA A 34 -8.36 -32.91 31.42
C ALA A 34 -7.84 -31.49 31.15
N ALA A 35 -8.69 -30.54 30.77
CA ALA A 35 -8.30 -29.15 30.53
C ALA A 35 -7.85 -28.42 31.82
N MET A 36 -8.51 -28.67 32.96
CA MET A 36 -8.08 -28.15 34.26
C MET A 36 -6.74 -28.76 34.69
N THR A 37 -6.59 -30.08 34.55
CA THR A 37 -5.36 -30.82 34.88
C THR A 37 -4.20 -30.37 33.99
N GLU A 38 -4.40 -30.17 32.70
CA GLU A 38 -3.39 -29.59 31.80
C GLU A 38 -3.03 -28.16 32.26
N SER A 39 -3.99 -27.33 32.64
CA SER A 39 -3.75 -25.98 33.14
C SER A 39 -3.00 -25.94 34.48
N ILE A 40 -3.18 -26.96 35.34
CA ILE A 40 -2.52 -27.09 36.66
C ILE A 40 -1.12 -27.68 36.51
N LEU A 41 -0.96 -28.76 35.74
CA LEU A 41 0.32 -29.44 35.50
C LEU A 41 1.25 -28.68 34.54
N THR A 42 0.68 -27.89 33.62
CA THR A 42 1.43 -26.95 32.78
C THR A 42 1.10 -25.50 33.13
N PRO A 43 1.42 -25.03 34.36
CA PRO A 43 1.12 -23.66 34.78
C PRO A 43 1.90 -22.71 33.87
N LYS A 44 1.19 -22.06 32.94
CA LYS A 44 1.71 -21.47 31.70
C LYS A 44 3.10 -20.84 31.86
N LYS A 45 4.15 -21.59 31.48
CA LYS A 45 5.59 -21.24 31.38
C LYS A 45 5.91 -19.87 31.99
N THR A 46 6.47 -19.84 33.21
CA THR A 46 6.94 -18.70 34.04
C THR A 46 7.26 -17.37 33.33
N LYS A 47 6.22 -16.77 32.74
CA LYS A 47 6.29 -15.55 31.96
C LYS A 47 6.16 -14.37 32.91
N LEU A 48 7.18 -13.51 32.92
CA LEU A 48 7.11 -12.19 33.56
C LEU A 48 5.79 -11.51 33.15
N VAL A 49 5.14 -10.77 34.06
CA VAL A 49 3.75 -10.30 33.89
C VAL A 49 3.52 -9.58 32.55
N PHE A 50 4.48 -8.79 32.09
CA PHE A 50 4.41 -8.09 30.79
C PHE A 50 4.45 -9.00 29.54
N GLN A 51 4.89 -10.25 29.67
CA GLN A 51 4.91 -11.26 28.61
C GLN A 51 3.58 -12.03 28.48
N SER A 52 2.68 -11.95 29.47
CA SER A 52 1.31 -12.47 29.35
C SER A 52 0.52 -11.73 28.26
N LEU A 53 0.78 -10.42 28.10
CA LEU A 53 0.12 -9.56 27.13
C LEU A 53 0.30 -10.05 25.67
N PRO A 54 -0.70 -9.85 24.79
CA PRO A 54 -0.57 -10.06 23.36
C PRO A 54 0.62 -9.28 22.78
N VAL A 55 1.35 -9.87 21.82
CA VAL A 55 2.60 -9.32 21.27
C VAL A 55 2.46 -7.86 20.79
N HIS A 56 1.34 -7.52 20.15
CA HIS A 56 1.07 -6.16 19.64
C HIS A 56 0.85 -5.10 20.75
N MET A 57 0.47 -5.51 21.95
CA MET A 57 0.33 -4.63 23.13
C MET A 57 1.66 -4.42 23.86
N ARG A 58 2.61 -5.37 23.76
CA ARG A 58 3.88 -5.32 24.49
C ARG A 58 4.68 -4.07 24.13
N ARG A 59 5.39 -3.52 25.12
CA ARG A 59 6.31 -2.39 24.99
C ARG A 59 7.60 -2.74 25.72
N ARG A 60 8.76 -2.56 25.08
CA ARG A 60 10.08 -2.86 25.69
C ARG A 60 10.31 -2.14 27.02
N VAL A 61 9.68 -0.98 27.22
CA VAL A 61 9.81 -0.15 28.44
C VAL A 61 8.97 -0.70 29.62
N MET A 62 8.07 -1.67 29.40
CA MET A 62 7.28 -2.27 30.49
C MET A 62 8.13 -2.98 31.54
N SER A 63 9.30 -3.54 31.17
CA SER A 63 10.19 -4.22 32.12
C SER A 63 10.56 -3.33 33.30
N HIS A 64 10.93 -2.07 33.04
CA HIS A 64 11.39 -1.12 34.06
C HIS A 64 10.37 -0.05 34.46
N ASN A 65 9.22 0.04 33.77
CA ASN A 65 8.20 1.06 34.04
C ASN A 65 6.79 0.47 34.05
N SER A 66 6.29 0.19 35.26
CA SER A 66 4.95 -0.35 35.51
C SER A 66 3.81 0.52 34.96
N LYS A 67 3.99 1.86 34.85
CA LYS A 67 2.96 2.75 34.27
C LYS A 67 2.68 2.45 32.79
N ARG A 68 3.53 1.68 32.10
CA ARG A 68 3.29 1.20 30.72
C ARG A 68 2.43 -0.07 30.64
N LEU A 69 2.11 -0.72 31.76
CA LEU A 69 1.17 -1.84 31.84
C LEU A 69 -0.28 -1.38 32.13
N PRO A 70 -1.30 -2.18 31.76
CA PRO A 70 -2.68 -1.99 32.21
C PRO A 70 -2.77 -1.98 33.74
N ARG A 71 -3.65 -1.15 34.33
CA ARG A 71 -3.75 -0.96 35.81
C ARG A 71 -3.77 -2.29 36.58
N LYS A 72 -4.64 -3.24 36.18
CA LYS A 72 -4.77 -4.59 36.78
C LYS A 72 -3.47 -5.41 36.85
N LEU A 73 -2.51 -5.16 35.95
CA LEU A 73 -1.23 -5.90 35.89
C LEU A 73 -0.05 -5.14 36.55
N ARG A 74 -0.27 -3.95 37.10
CA ARG A 74 0.83 -3.12 37.65
C ARG A 74 1.36 -3.64 38.97
N GLN A 75 0.47 -4.11 39.84
CA GLN A 75 0.79 -4.60 41.17
C GLN A 75 1.66 -5.87 41.08
N ALA A 76 1.18 -6.91 40.40
CA ALA A 76 1.95 -8.13 40.16
C ALA A 76 3.31 -7.88 39.48
N HIS A 77 3.41 -6.92 38.54
CA HIS A 77 4.69 -6.54 37.94
C HIS A 77 5.60 -5.77 38.91
N PHE A 78 5.04 -4.98 39.82
CA PHE A 78 5.79 -4.26 40.85
C PHE A 78 6.34 -5.21 41.92
N GLU A 79 5.58 -6.23 42.30
CA GLU A 79 6.02 -7.32 43.17
C GLU A 79 7.14 -8.16 42.50
N GLN A 80 7.01 -8.48 41.21
CA GLN A 80 8.10 -9.09 40.44
C GLN A 80 9.35 -8.20 40.39
N LEU A 81 9.18 -6.87 40.22
CA LEU A 81 10.30 -5.92 40.24
C LEU A 81 10.99 -5.82 41.60
N LYS A 82 10.24 -5.82 42.70
CA LYS A 82 10.79 -5.87 44.08
C LYS A 82 11.70 -7.09 44.24
N LYS A 83 11.27 -8.27 43.78
CA LYS A 83 12.05 -9.52 43.83
C LYS A 83 13.30 -9.51 42.94
N SER A 84 13.34 -8.71 41.87
CA SER A 84 14.46 -8.66 40.91
C SER A 84 15.41 -7.46 41.06
N GLY A 85 15.19 -6.59 42.05
CA GLY A 85 15.97 -5.38 42.28
C GLY A 85 15.60 -4.19 41.39
N LEU A 86 15.78 -2.97 41.93
CA LEU A 86 15.47 -1.73 41.22
C LEU A 86 16.56 -1.40 40.17
N PRO A 87 16.18 -0.97 38.95
CA PRO A 87 17.16 -0.60 37.94
C PRO A 87 17.91 0.70 38.32
N LYS A 88 19.24 0.63 38.43
CA LYS A 88 20.11 1.79 38.71
C LYS A 88 19.83 2.95 37.73
N GLN A 89 19.68 4.17 38.24
CA GLN A 89 19.56 5.36 37.41
C GLN A 89 20.85 5.57 36.57
N LYS A 90 20.70 6.03 35.32
CA LYS A 90 21.81 6.42 34.44
C LYS A 90 21.78 7.91 34.16
N ARG A 91 22.97 8.45 33.86
CA ARG A 91 23.34 9.86 33.56
C ARG A 91 22.28 10.69 32.78
N PRO A 92 22.26 12.03 32.95
CA PRO A 92 21.15 12.90 32.57
C PRO A 92 20.57 12.66 31.17
N SER A 93 19.25 12.51 31.16
CA SER A 93 18.50 11.97 30.04
C SER A 93 18.36 12.93 28.86
N ARG A 94 18.20 12.33 27.67
CA ARG A 94 17.71 12.94 26.41
C ARG A 94 16.49 13.88 26.60
N LYS A 95 15.75 13.73 27.71
CA LYS A 95 14.70 14.63 28.21
C LYS A 95 15.10 16.12 28.16
N TYR A 96 16.31 16.50 28.59
CA TYR A 96 16.72 17.90 28.65
C TYR A 96 16.81 18.55 27.25
N ARG A 97 17.40 17.86 26.27
CA ARG A 97 17.50 18.32 24.86
C ARG A 97 16.18 18.22 24.08
N ARG A 98 15.07 17.88 24.73
CA ARG A 98 13.75 17.64 24.12
C ARG A 98 12.64 18.38 24.88
N ARG A 99 12.93 19.61 25.32
CA ARG A 99 11.90 20.55 25.77
C ARG A 99 10.97 20.90 24.60
N PRO A 100 9.66 21.16 24.84
CA PRO A 100 8.69 21.40 23.76
C PRO A 100 9.06 22.55 22.81
N ALA A 101 9.55 23.68 23.34
CA ALA A 101 9.99 24.83 22.54
C ALA A 101 11.08 24.44 21.52
N ASN A 102 12.23 23.96 22.00
CA ASN A 102 13.35 23.53 21.15
C ASN A 102 12.97 22.43 20.14
N LEU A 103 11.94 21.62 20.44
CA LEU A 103 11.42 20.62 19.50
C LEU A 103 10.60 21.27 18.38
N LEU A 104 9.81 22.30 18.67
CA LEU A 104 9.05 23.04 17.67
C LEU A 104 10.01 23.75 16.70
N ASP A 105 11.03 24.45 17.20
CA ASP A 105 12.07 25.07 16.38
C ASP A 105 12.81 24.04 15.51
N GLU A 106 13.14 22.88 16.09
CA GLU A 106 13.76 21.79 15.34
C GLU A 106 12.82 21.22 14.26
N TYR A 107 11.50 21.15 14.49
CA TYR A 107 10.54 20.73 13.47
C TYR A 107 10.39 21.77 12.37
N ASN A 108 10.19 23.05 12.71
CA ASN A 108 10.12 24.16 11.77
C ASN A 108 11.36 24.19 10.86
N ARG A 109 12.56 24.09 11.44
CA ARG A 109 13.84 24.02 10.70
C ARG A 109 13.94 22.81 9.77
N ARG A 110 13.32 21.67 10.12
CA ARG A 110 13.31 20.46 9.27
C ARG A 110 12.26 20.54 8.15
N GLN A 111 11.13 21.18 8.39
CA GLN A 111 10.06 21.38 7.41
C GLN A 111 10.50 22.28 6.25
N LYS A 112 11.45 23.22 6.48
CA LYS A 112 12.06 24.05 5.42
C LYS A 112 12.65 23.26 4.23
N ARG A 113 12.98 21.98 4.38
CA ARG A 113 13.54 21.13 3.29
C ARG A 113 12.51 20.23 2.62
N VAL A 114 11.50 19.76 3.35
CA VAL A 114 10.56 18.73 2.89
C VAL A 114 9.23 18.92 3.63
N VAL A 115 8.12 18.95 2.90
CA VAL A 115 6.78 19.17 3.47
C VAL A 115 6.37 18.01 4.37
N TRP A 116 5.80 18.33 5.52
CA TRP A 116 5.27 17.36 6.50
C TRP A 116 3.74 17.50 6.56
N LEU A 117 3.03 16.39 6.37
CA LEU A 117 1.57 16.31 6.55
C LEU A 117 1.21 16.51 8.04
N GLU A 118 -0.04 16.87 8.34
CA GLU A 118 -0.51 17.08 9.72
C GLU A 118 -0.31 15.85 10.62
N THR A 119 -0.49 14.65 10.06
CA THR A 119 -0.29 13.38 10.76
C THR A 119 1.19 12.98 10.86
N HIS A 120 2.13 13.73 10.28
CA HIS A 120 3.53 13.31 10.08
C HIS A 120 4.19 12.85 11.39
N ILE A 121 4.00 13.57 12.49
CA ILE A 121 4.57 13.21 13.80
C ILE A 121 3.99 11.88 14.32
N TRP A 122 2.74 11.55 13.99
CA TRP A 122 2.12 10.27 14.34
C TRP A 122 2.72 9.12 13.52
N HIS A 123 2.88 9.33 12.21
CA HIS A 123 3.47 8.38 11.28
C HIS A 123 4.96 8.15 11.55
N ALA A 124 5.77 9.20 11.71
CA ALA A 124 7.21 9.10 11.98
C ALA A 124 7.56 8.39 13.31
N LYS A 125 6.60 8.22 14.22
CA LYS A 125 6.73 7.42 15.45
C LYS A 125 6.45 5.92 15.26
N ARG A 126 5.86 5.51 14.13
CA ARG A 126 5.26 4.17 13.90
C ARG A 126 5.61 3.54 12.54
N PHE A 127 6.08 4.33 11.59
CA PHE A 127 6.37 3.96 10.21
C PHE A 127 7.82 4.30 9.85
N HIS A 128 8.36 3.52 8.91
CA HIS A 128 9.52 3.93 8.14
C HIS A 128 9.08 5.06 7.20
N MET A 129 9.67 6.25 7.35
CA MET A 129 9.34 7.42 6.52
C MET A 129 10.27 7.50 5.30
N THR A 130 9.77 7.95 4.16
CA THR A 130 10.52 8.13 2.90
C THR A 130 10.26 9.53 2.31
N GLU A 131 11.10 9.98 1.38
CA GLU A 131 10.93 11.25 0.65
C GLU A 131 10.36 10.97 -0.74
N ARG A 132 9.21 11.58 -1.07
CA ARG A 132 8.45 11.38 -2.32
C ARG A 132 7.70 12.67 -2.65
N TRP A 133 7.76 13.12 -3.90
CA TRP A 133 7.00 14.27 -4.41
C TRP A 133 7.11 15.54 -3.55
N GLY A 134 8.29 15.84 -2.98
CA GLY A 134 8.48 16.98 -2.07
C GLY A 134 8.00 16.77 -0.61
N HIS A 135 7.34 15.65 -0.30
CA HIS A 135 6.80 15.32 1.02
C HIS A 135 7.61 14.21 1.74
N ARG A 136 7.55 14.21 3.09
CA ARG A 136 8.09 13.13 3.94
C ARG A 136 6.98 12.18 4.38
N LEU A 137 6.70 11.17 3.56
CA LEU A 137 5.56 10.25 3.65
C LEU A 137 5.86 8.94 4.39
N ALA A 138 4.81 8.25 4.84
CA ALA A 138 4.88 6.95 5.48
C ALA A 138 5.02 5.82 4.43
N TYR A 139 6.15 5.12 4.42
CA TYR A 139 6.38 4.02 3.47
C TYR A 139 5.75 2.70 3.93
N ALA A 140 6.07 2.28 5.16
CA ALA A 140 5.65 0.99 5.71
C ALA A 140 5.67 1.02 7.24
N PRO A 141 4.76 0.31 7.94
CA PRO A 141 4.78 0.22 9.39
C PRO A 141 6.07 -0.45 9.89
N CYS A 142 6.55 -0.03 11.07
CA CYS A 142 7.69 -0.66 11.74
C CYS A 142 7.38 -2.07 12.26
N ASP A 143 6.11 -2.36 12.51
CA ASP A 143 5.62 -3.70 12.84
C ASP A 143 5.46 -4.56 11.58
N LYS A 144 5.66 -5.88 11.70
CA LYS A 144 5.46 -6.86 10.60
C LYS A 144 3.97 -7.07 10.29
N ALA A 145 3.31 -6.04 9.75
CA ALA A 145 1.86 -5.97 9.63
C ALA A 145 1.29 -6.38 8.26
N PHE A 146 2.12 -6.71 7.25
CA PHE A 146 1.69 -6.93 5.85
C PHE A 146 0.41 -7.79 5.69
N ARG A 147 0.42 -9.06 6.13
CA ARG A 147 -0.77 -9.94 6.11
C ARG A 147 -1.94 -9.44 6.99
N ALA A 148 -1.66 -8.64 8.02
CA ALA A 148 -2.67 -8.06 8.89
C ALA A 148 -3.31 -6.80 8.28
N CYS A 149 -2.60 -6.10 7.38
CA CYS A 149 -3.15 -5.02 6.57
C CYS A 149 -4.04 -5.60 5.46
N TYR A 150 -3.63 -6.68 4.79
CA TYR A 150 -4.49 -7.41 3.83
C TYR A 150 -5.80 -7.89 4.47
N ARG A 151 -5.74 -8.58 5.62
CA ARG A 151 -6.96 -8.96 6.35
C ARG A 151 -7.81 -7.76 6.79
N ALA A 152 -7.18 -6.62 7.01
CA ALA A 152 -7.90 -5.41 7.40
C ALA A 152 -8.47 -4.60 6.23
N SER A 153 -8.05 -4.82 4.97
CA SER A 153 -8.79 -4.32 3.81
C SER A 153 -9.90 -5.29 3.37
N SER A 154 -9.77 -6.59 3.68
CA SER A 154 -10.75 -7.60 3.25
C SER A 154 -11.87 -7.90 4.25
N ALA A 155 -11.69 -7.67 5.55
CA ALA A 155 -12.63 -8.11 6.60
C ALA A 155 -12.71 -7.17 7.82
N HIS A 156 -11.97 -6.06 7.83
CA HIS A 156 -12.01 -5.04 8.88
C HIS A 156 -11.86 -3.65 8.23
N CYS A 157 -11.28 -2.67 8.94
CA CYS A 157 -10.96 -1.34 8.41
C CYS A 157 -9.44 -1.12 8.25
N LEU A 158 -9.03 -0.65 7.07
CA LEU A 158 -7.70 -0.12 6.75
C LEU A 158 -7.80 1.34 6.33
N LEU A 159 -7.08 2.22 7.03
CA LEU A 159 -7.01 3.66 6.83
C LEU A 159 -5.64 4.05 6.24
N GLN A 160 -5.62 5.07 5.39
CA GLN A 160 -4.43 5.57 4.70
C GLN A 160 -4.45 7.11 4.71
N ASP A 161 -3.27 7.74 4.81
CA ASP A 161 -3.15 9.19 4.69
C ASP A 161 -2.69 9.54 3.27
N ILE A 162 -3.58 10.18 2.52
CA ILE A 162 -3.38 10.60 1.13
C ILE A 162 -3.33 12.14 0.98
N SER A 163 -3.15 12.87 2.08
CA SER A 163 -3.14 14.36 2.13
C SER A 163 -1.97 15.03 1.39
N TYR A 164 -1.24 14.28 0.56
CA TYR A 164 -0.19 14.76 -0.34
C TYR A 164 -0.69 15.00 -1.78
N TYR A 165 -1.92 14.62 -2.10
CA TYR A 165 -2.58 15.13 -3.30
C TYR A 165 -2.92 16.62 -3.10
N THR A 166 -2.60 17.43 -4.10
CA THR A 166 -2.92 18.87 -4.11
C THR A 166 -4.21 19.08 -4.88
N PRO A 167 -5.34 19.45 -4.22
CA PRO A 167 -6.54 19.83 -4.94
C PRO A 167 -6.33 21.18 -5.64
N ILE A 168 -6.89 21.32 -6.83
CA ILE A 168 -6.93 22.58 -7.60
C ILE A 168 -8.41 22.91 -7.81
N GLN A 169 -8.84 24.08 -7.31
CA GLN A 169 -10.19 24.59 -7.54
C GLN A 169 -10.18 25.50 -8.76
N VAL A 170 -11.17 25.32 -9.65
CA VAL A 170 -11.39 26.16 -10.82
C VAL A 170 -12.83 26.66 -10.76
N SER A 171 -13.06 27.94 -11.07
CA SER A 171 -14.37 28.59 -11.04
C SER A 171 -14.56 29.48 -12.27
N GLY A 172 -15.80 29.61 -12.75
CA GLY A 172 -16.14 30.35 -13.96
C GLY A 172 -17.47 29.89 -14.57
N PRO A 173 -17.91 30.49 -15.70
CA PRO A 173 -19.15 30.11 -16.39
C PRO A 173 -19.11 28.68 -16.95
N LEU A 174 -20.26 28.00 -16.94
CA LEU A 174 -20.37 26.59 -17.32
C LEU A 174 -19.89 26.30 -18.75
N GLU A 175 -20.25 27.12 -19.74
CA GLU A 175 -19.88 26.90 -21.14
C GLU A 175 -18.38 27.09 -21.38
N LEU A 176 -17.77 28.14 -20.80
CA LEU A 176 -16.32 28.35 -20.86
C LEU A 176 -15.56 27.18 -20.21
N ILE A 177 -16.11 26.63 -19.12
CA ILE A 177 -15.61 25.44 -18.46
C ILE A 177 -15.78 24.19 -19.35
N LYS A 178 -16.89 24.01 -20.06
CA LYS A 178 -17.09 22.89 -21.02
C LYS A 178 -16.18 22.98 -22.26
N GLU A 179 -15.88 24.17 -22.76
CA GLU A 179 -14.98 24.38 -23.91
C GLU A 179 -13.50 24.24 -23.55
N MET A 180 -13.08 24.93 -22.47
CA MET A 180 -11.78 24.70 -21.85
C MET A 180 -11.63 23.21 -21.54
N PHE A 181 -12.78 22.58 -21.23
CA PHE A 181 -13.25 21.24 -20.91
C PHE A 181 -13.23 20.07 -21.93
N THR A 182 -13.11 20.28 -23.26
CA THR A 182 -13.30 19.20 -24.30
C THR A 182 -12.09 18.75 -25.15
N LYS A 183 -11.00 19.53 -25.20
CA LYS A 183 -9.71 19.39 -25.93
C LYS A 183 -8.66 18.34 -25.42
N VAL A 184 -8.62 17.94 -24.14
CA VAL A 184 -7.90 16.76 -23.54
C VAL A 184 -8.68 15.48 -23.51
N THR A 185 -9.92 15.56 -23.05
CA THR A 185 -10.63 14.39 -22.54
C THR A 185 -11.21 13.68 -23.72
N ASN A 186 -10.54 12.61 -24.15
CA ASN A 186 -11.02 11.80 -25.24
C ASN A 186 -12.24 10.97 -24.79
N SER A 187 -13.37 11.16 -25.49
CA SER A 187 -14.64 10.48 -25.23
C SER A 187 -14.63 8.99 -25.59
N SER A 188 -13.61 8.47 -26.30
CA SER A 188 -13.46 7.03 -26.54
C SER A 188 -12.99 6.27 -25.30
N CYS A 189 -12.16 6.90 -24.45
CA CYS A 189 -11.52 6.27 -23.30
C CYS A 189 -12.43 6.14 -22.06
N GLY A 190 -13.67 6.65 -22.11
CA GLY A 190 -14.63 6.59 -21.00
C GLY A 190 -15.64 7.74 -21.03
N LEU A 191 -16.48 7.83 -20.00
CA LEU A 191 -17.37 8.97 -19.80
C LEU A 191 -16.53 10.24 -19.56
N GLY A 192 -16.60 11.19 -20.49
CA GLY A 192 -15.94 12.50 -20.35
C GLY A 192 -16.48 13.28 -19.16
N LEU A 193 -15.66 14.16 -18.59
CA LEU A 193 -15.99 14.87 -17.35
C LEU A 193 -17.12 15.93 -17.49
N CYS A 194 -17.51 16.25 -18.72
CA CYS A 194 -18.70 17.05 -19.04
C CYS A 194 -19.95 16.18 -19.33
N ALA A 195 -19.92 14.87 -19.10
CA ALA A 195 -21.11 14.02 -19.24
C ALA A 195 -22.18 14.40 -18.20
N LYS A 196 -23.47 14.28 -18.57
CA LYS A 196 -24.61 14.61 -17.68
C LYS A 196 -24.52 13.94 -16.31
N ALA A 197 -23.96 12.73 -16.24
CA ALA A 197 -23.70 11.96 -15.03
C ALA A 197 -22.75 12.62 -14.00
N TYR A 198 -22.01 13.68 -14.38
CA TYR A 198 -21.10 14.42 -13.50
C TYR A 198 -21.50 15.88 -13.29
N ILE A 199 -22.27 16.48 -14.23
CA ILE A 199 -22.72 17.89 -14.15
C ILE A 199 -23.51 18.15 -12.86
N GLU A 200 -24.33 17.20 -12.43
CA GLU A 200 -25.19 17.29 -11.25
C GLU A 200 -24.46 17.03 -9.92
N GLY A 201 -23.14 16.78 -9.93
CA GLY A 201 -22.30 16.57 -8.74
C GLY A 201 -22.52 15.24 -7.99
N THR A 202 -23.53 14.43 -8.36
CA THR A 202 -23.91 13.16 -7.71
C THR A 202 -22.78 12.12 -7.65
N ARG A 203 -21.84 12.14 -8.60
CA ARG A 203 -20.74 11.16 -8.74
C ARG A 203 -19.42 11.84 -9.08
N GLN A 204 -18.32 11.33 -8.53
CA GLN A 204 -16.98 11.67 -8.98
C GLN A 204 -16.68 10.95 -10.32
N GLY A 205 -16.25 11.71 -11.32
CA GLY A 205 -15.58 11.17 -12.50
C GLY A 205 -14.09 10.93 -12.24
N MET A 206 -13.57 9.76 -12.62
CA MET A 206 -12.13 9.47 -12.63
C MET A 206 -11.70 9.32 -14.09
N VAL A 207 -10.91 10.28 -14.58
CA VAL A 207 -10.47 10.33 -15.98
C VAL A 207 -8.97 10.63 -16.05
N HIS A 208 -8.26 9.98 -16.98
CA HIS A 208 -6.86 10.28 -17.25
C HIS A 208 -6.72 11.64 -17.96
N LEU A 209 -5.96 12.57 -17.34
CA LEU A 209 -5.72 13.90 -17.88
C LEU A 209 -4.53 13.89 -18.86
N TYR A 210 -4.79 14.33 -20.09
CA TYR A 210 -3.82 14.76 -21.10
C TYR A 210 -3.65 16.30 -21.04
N GLY A 211 -3.14 17.01 -22.07
CA GLY A 211 -2.87 18.48 -22.01
C GLY A 211 -4.02 19.46 -22.38
N LYS A 212 -4.44 20.33 -21.42
CA LYS A 212 -5.50 21.39 -21.43
C LYS A 212 -6.99 20.91 -21.43
N ASN A 213 -7.65 20.74 -20.25
CA ASN A 213 -8.68 19.67 -20.04
C ASN A 213 -9.03 19.04 -18.67
N THR A 214 -9.82 19.74 -17.85
CA THR A 214 -10.94 19.29 -16.95
C THR A 214 -10.78 19.12 -15.44
N PHE A 215 -11.50 19.97 -14.66
CA PHE A 215 -12.51 19.61 -13.62
C PHE A 215 -13.28 20.83 -13.00
N PRO A 216 -14.60 20.76 -12.65
CA PRO A 216 -15.40 21.81 -11.94
C PRO A 216 -16.18 21.38 -10.64
N TYR A 217 -17.00 22.26 -10.00
CA TYR A 217 -17.82 22.00 -8.76
C TYR A 217 -19.04 22.96 -8.46
N GLY A 218 -20.12 22.43 -7.81
CA GLY A 218 -21.02 23.07 -6.78
C GLY A 218 -22.36 23.76 -7.18
N PRO A 219 -23.32 24.11 -6.26
CA PRO A 219 -23.64 23.61 -4.88
C PRO A 219 -25.18 23.57 -4.51
N GLN A 220 -25.50 23.52 -3.18
CA GLN A 220 -26.85 23.52 -2.49
C GLN A 220 -27.60 22.16 -2.41
N HIS A 221 -28.52 21.81 -1.47
CA HIS A 221 -29.05 22.38 -0.20
C HIS A 221 -28.76 21.44 1.04
N LEU A 222 -29.59 21.31 2.11
CA LEU A 222 -29.17 20.65 3.38
C LEU A 222 -30.08 19.71 4.25
N ASN A 223 -31.43 19.73 4.26
CA ASN A 223 -32.19 19.03 5.32
C ASN A 223 -32.49 17.52 5.09
N GLU A 224 -32.39 17.00 3.87
CA GLU A 224 -32.80 15.61 3.51
C GLU A 224 -31.65 14.59 3.59
N LYS A 225 -30.52 14.95 4.21
CA LYS A 225 -29.26 14.18 4.10
C LYS A 225 -29.07 13.10 5.15
N GLU A 226 -29.63 13.29 6.34
CA GLU A 226 -29.42 12.38 7.47
C GLU A 226 -30.13 11.05 7.23
N GLU A 227 -31.37 11.07 6.70
CA GLU A 227 -32.14 9.87 6.34
C GLU A 227 -31.43 8.99 5.30
N TYR A 228 -30.77 9.58 4.29
CA TYR A 228 -30.00 8.82 3.30
C TYR A 228 -28.69 8.26 3.89
N TRP A 229 -28.08 8.95 4.86
CA TRP A 229 -26.90 8.47 5.57
C TRP A 229 -27.23 7.29 6.49
N GLU A 230 -28.37 7.33 7.19
CA GLU A 230 -28.87 6.19 7.96
C GLU A 230 -29.10 4.97 7.05
N LYS A 231 -29.71 5.16 5.87
CA LYS A 231 -29.89 4.09 4.87
C LYS A 231 -28.57 3.52 4.35
N ILE A 232 -27.52 4.35 4.15
CA ILE A 232 -26.15 3.86 3.84
C ILE A 232 -25.58 3.03 5.01
N SER A 233 -25.80 3.45 6.26
CA SER A 233 -25.18 2.80 7.43
C SER A 233 -25.56 1.32 7.60
N LEU A 234 -26.73 0.92 7.06
CA LEU A 234 -27.24 -0.45 7.08
C LEU A 234 -26.56 -1.39 6.06
N LEU A 235 -25.73 -0.86 5.14
CA LEU A 235 -25.07 -1.66 4.10
C LEU A 235 -23.82 -2.38 4.61
N ASN A 236 -23.73 -3.68 4.35
CA ASN A 236 -22.61 -4.53 4.76
C ASN A 236 -21.30 -4.25 4.02
N SER A 237 -21.36 -3.67 2.81
CA SER A 237 -20.16 -3.35 2.02
C SER A 237 -20.33 -2.08 1.19
N PRO A 238 -19.31 -1.18 1.15
CA PRO A 238 -19.29 -0.03 0.23
C PRO A 238 -19.43 -0.43 -1.24
N SER A 239 -19.09 -1.68 -1.62
CA SER A 239 -19.24 -2.20 -2.99
C SER A 239 -20.69 -2.41 -3.43
N GLN A 240 -21.67 -2.32 -2.53
CA GLN A 240 -23.12 -2.40 -2.86
C GLN A 240 -23.66 -1.05 -3.35
N LEU A 241 -22.96 0.04 -3.04
CA LEU A 241 -23.31 1.38 -3.52
C LEU A 241 -22.88 1.58 -4.98
N PRO A 242 -23.65 2.36 -5.77
CA PRO A 242 -23.20 2.83 -7.07
C PRO A 242 -21.80 3.48 -7.00
N PRO A 243 -20.98 3.30 -8.05
CA PRO A 243 -19.58 3.74 -8.02
C PRO A 243 -19.46 5.26 -7.91
N ASN A 244 -18.50 5.68 -7.09
CA ASN A 244 -18.03 7.06 -6.97
C ASN A 244 -19.06 8.07 -6.42
N ILE A 245 -20.05 7.61 -5.64
CA ILE A 245 -21.00 8.51 -4.95
C ILE A 245 -20.26 9.53 -4.06
N VAL A 246 -20.70 10.79 -4.10
CA VAL A 246 -20.24 11.87 -3.22
C VAL A 246 -21.31 12.18 -2.18
N VAL A 247 -20.92 12.23 -0.90
CA VAL A 247 -21.79 12.55 0.23
C VAL A 247 -21.17 13.67 1.06
N GLY A 248 -21.80 14.85 1.07
CA GLY A 248 -21.44 15.96 1.94
C GLY A 248 -22.20 15.90 3.26
N LEU A 249 -21.48 15.78 4.37
CA LEU A 249 -22.04 15.74 5.73
C LEU A 249 -21.51 16.89 6.57
N VAL A 250 -22.23 17.26 7.62
CA VAL A 250 -21.72 18.12 8.70
C VAL A 250 -21.71 17.25 9.96
N VAL A 251 -20.54 17.08 10.57
CA VAL A 251 -20.34 16.16 11.71
C VAL A 251 -19.80 16.91 12.93
N LYS A 252 -20.23 16.51 14.13
CA LYS A 252 -19.66 16.98 15.40
C LYS A 252 -18.19 16.56 15.54
N ASP A 253 -17.44 17.17 16.46
CA ASP A 253 -16.01 16.89 16.62
C ASP A 253 -15.75 15.39 16.91
N PRO A 254 -14.95 14.68 16.10
CA PRO A 254 -14.71 13.24 16.25
C PRO A 254 -13.94 12.88 17.53
N ARG A 255 -13.52 13.87 18.34
CA ARG A 255 -12.95 13.64 19.67
C ARG A 255 -14.01 13.20 20.69
N LEU A 256 -15.28 13.56 20.50
CA LEU A 256 -16.39 13.28 21.44
C LEU A 256 -16.69 11.79 21.51
N SER A 257 -17.00 11.17 20.36
CA SER A 257 -17.33 9.75 20.22
C SER A 257 -16.16 8.77 20.49
N ARG A 258 -15.03 9.23 21.03
CA ARG A 258 -13.84 8.36 21.20
C ARG A 258 -14.04 7.35 22.33
N PRO A 259 -13.90 6.03 22.07
CA PRO A 259 -13.94 5.05 23.15
C PRO A 259 -12.72 5.21 24.07
N THR A 260 -12.91 4.98 25.38
CA THR A 260 -11.85 5.08 26.40
C THR A 260 -10.65 4.17 26.16
N ARG A 261 -10.85 3.10 25.38
CA ARG A 261 -9.83 2.12 24.97
C ARG A 261 -10.02 1.80 23.49
N ARG A 262 -8.92 1.45 22.82
CA ARG A 262 -8.99 1.00 21.42
C ARG A 262 -9.86 -0.26 21.32
N THR A 263 -10.94 -0.18 20.58
CA THR A 263 -11.83 -1.30 20.25
C THR A 263 -11.28 -2.09 19.05
N LYS A 264 -11.96 -3.18 18.70
CA LYS A 264 -11.83 -3.82 17.38
C LYS A 264 -13.07 -3.43 16.58
N ALA A 265 -12.91 -3.16 15.29
CA ALA A 265 -14.03 -3.23 14.36
C ALA A 265 -14.61 -4.65 14.44
N LYS A 266 -15.89 -4.74 14.82
CA LYS A 266 -16.72 -5.95 14.73
C LYS A 266 -17.64 -5.78 13.51
N LEU A 267 -18.09 -6.88 12.91
CA LEU A 267 -19.41 -6.83 12.28
C LEU A 267 -20.44 -6.80 13.41
N GLU A 268 -21.44 -5.96 13.26
CA GLU A 268 -22.68 -6.08 14.01
C GLU A 268 -23.57 -7.03 13.20
N ASN A 269 -24.02 -8.11 13.84
CA ASN A 269 -24.93 -9.07 13.22
C ASN A 269 -26.33 -8.46 13.25
N TYR A 270 -26.56 -7.45 12.41
CA TYR A 270 -27.92 -7.06 12.07
C TYR A 270 -28.58 -8.26 11.38
N SER A 271 -29.69 -8.73 11.96
CA SER A 271 -30.61 -9.67 11.33
C SER A 271 -30.96 -9.18 9.92
N GLU A 272 -31.36 -10.08 9.03
CA GLU A 272 -31.64 -9.83 7.60
C GLU A 272 -32.67 -8.71 7.37
N ARG A 273 -32.24 -7.45 7.48
CA ARG A 273 -33.01 -6.28 7.08
C ARG A 273 -32.78 -6.12 5.58
N HIS A 274 -33.83 -6.41 4.81
CA HIS A 274 -33.86 -6.13 3.38
C HIS A 274 -33.51 -4.66 3.14
N SER A 275 -32.30 -4.42 2.64
CA SER A 275 -31.88 -3.08 2.21
C SER A 275 -32.41 -2.87 0.80
N GLU A 276 -33.25 -1.86 0.63
CA GLU A 276 -33.61 -1.41 -0.72
C GLU A 276 -32.33 -0.99 -1.47
N PRO A 277 -32.19 -1.35 -2.76
CA PRO A 277 -31.00 -1.01 -3.51
C PRO A 277 -30.97 0.50 -3.78
N LEU A 278 -30.06 1.22 -3.10
CA LEU A 278 -29.83 2.68 -3.20
C LEU A 278 -29.24 3.10 -4.57
N ILE A 279 -29.97 2.82 -5.64
CA ILE A 279 -29.58 3.07 -7.04
C ILE A 279 -29.80 4.54 -7.42
N ARG A 280 -30.87 5.16 -6.91
CA ARG A 280 -31.12 6.60 -7.06
C ARG A 280 -30.30 7.39 -6.04
N ILE A 281 -29.38 8.20 -6.56
CA ILE A 281 -28.56 9.13 -5.78
C ILE A 281 -29.21 10.52 -5.89
N PRO A 282 -29.65 11.15 -4.79
CA PRO A 282 -30.18 12.51 -4.86
C PRO A 282 -29.09 13.53 -5.19
N SER A 283 -29.40 14.54 -6.02
CA SER A 283 -28.46 15.59 -6.43
C SER A 283 -27.90 16.39 -5.25
N PHE A 284 -28.74 16.68 -4.27
CA PHE A 284 -28.37 17.43 -3.05
C PHE A 284 -27.31 16.73 -2.19
N LEU A 285 -27.15 15.41 -2.30
CA LEU A 285 -26.31 14.60 -1.41
C LEU A 285 -24.84 15.02 -1.49
N SER A 286 -24.38 15.45 -2.66
CA SER A 286 -23.01 15.87 -2.95
C SER A 286 -22.59 17.20 -2.30
N ASN A 287 -23.57 18.06 -1.97
CA ASN A 287 -23.32 19.43 -1.51
C ASN A 287 -22.68 19.45 -0.11
N SER A 288 -21.62 20.23 0.08
CA SER A 288 -20.95 20.39 1.37
C SER A 288 -20.45 21.83 1.59
N PRO A 289 -20.63 22.42 2.79
CA PRO A 289 -20.04 23.71 3.16
C PRO A 289 -18.50 23.72 3.15
N LEU A 290 -17.86 22.55 3.05
CA LEU A 290 -16.40 22.40 2.98
C LEU A 290 -15.75 23.22 1.85
N TRP A 291 -16.47 23.48 0.77
CA TRP A 291 -15.96 24.16 -0.41
C TRP A 291 -15.97 25.70 -0.31
N ASP A 292 -16.58 26.28 0.73
CA ASP A 292 -16.51 27.72 0.99
C ASP A 292 -15.23 28.08 1.76
N THR A 293 -14.41 28.93 1.13
CA THR A 293 -13.16 29.45 1.71
C THR A 293 -13.38 30.28 2.98
N LYS A 294 -14.54 30.96 3.13
CA LYS A 294 -14.86 31.71 4.36
C LYS A 294 -15.06 30.76 5.53
N ILE A 295 -15.97 29.80 5.37
CA ILE A 295 -16.29 28.76 6.36
C ILE A 295 -15.03 27.96 6.76
N HIS A 296 -14.23 27.53 5.78
CA HIS A 296 -12.97 26.81 6.04
C HIS A 296 -11.97 27.63 6.87
N ASN A 297 -11.85 28.93 6.59
CA ASN A 297 -10.96 29.82 7.35
C ASN A 297 -11.46 30.09 8.77
N THR A 298 -12.77 30.20 8.97
CA THR A 298 -13.41 30.32 10.28
C THR A 298 -13.14 29.07 11.14
N ILE A 299 -13.44 27.88 10.61
CA ILE A 299 -13.15 26.59 11.28
C ILE A 299 -11.67 26.46 11.66
N LYS A 300 -10.76 26.90 10.80
CA LYS A 300 -9.32 26.84 11.06
C LYS A 300 -8.88 27.80 12.19
N LYS A 301 -9.55 28.94 12.35
CA LYS A 301 -9.26 29.95 13.40
C LYS A 301 -9.83 29.53 14.76
N GLU A 302 -11.08 29.06 14.79
CA GLU A 302 -11.83 28.74 16.02
C GLU A 302 -11.44 27.40 16.65
N LYS A 303 -10.72 26.55 15.90
CA LYS A 303 -10.30 25.21 16.32
C LYS A 303 -9.65 25.16 17.71
N ILE A 304 -10.39 24.59 18.65
CA ILE A 304 -9.97 24.35 20.03
C ILE A 304 -8.81 23.33 20.10
N THR A 305 -7.74 23.65 20.85
CA THR A 305 -6.60 22.75 21.03
C THR A 305 -6.98 21.46 21.77
N ASN A 306 -6.21 20.39 21.60
CA ASN A 306 -6.49 19.13 22.31
C ASN A 306 -6.36 19.25 23.85
N HIS A 307 -5.68 20.29 24.38
CA HIS A 307 -5.62 20.53 25.82
C HIS A 307 -6.91 21.18 26.31
N GLN A 308 -7.30 22.30 25.69
CA GLN A 308 -8.55 23.00 26.00
C GLN A 308 -9.78 22.09 25.83
N PHE A 309 -9.82 21.27 24.77
CA PHE A 309 -10.88 20.28 24.58
C PHE A 309 -10.99 19.28 25.75
N ILE A 310 -9.86 18.76 26.23
CA ILE A 310 -9.87 17.84 27.38
C ILE A 310 -10.35 18.57 28.64
N GLN A 311 -9.94 19.83 28.83
CA GLN A 311 -10.39 20.65 29.97
C GLN A 311 -11.89 20.93 29.91
N LEU A 312 -12.42 21.30 28.74
CA LEU A 312 -13.84 21.53 28.49
C LEU A 312 -14.66 20.28 28.83
N VAL A 313 -14.35 19.15 28.18
CA VAL A 313 -15.05 17.88 28.43
C VAL A 313 -14.91 17.44 29.90
N SER A 314 -13.75 17.64 30.54
CA SER A 314 -13.60 17.30 31.97
C SER A 314 -14.37 18.20 32.94
N LYS A 315 -14.88 19.36 32.48
CA LYS A 315 -15.76 20.24 33.25
C LYS A 315 -17.24 19.94 32.98
N THR A 316 -17.61 19.63 31.75
CA THR A 316 -19.00 19.37 31.35
C THR A 316 -19.45 17.92 31.61
N GLN A 317 -18.53 16.95 31.55
CA GLN A 317 -18.81 15.54 31.79
C GLN A 317 -18.91 15.23 33.30
N LEU A 318 -20.07 15.53 33.90
CA LEU A 318 -20.39 15.15 35.29
C LEU A 318 -20.41 13.62 35.49
N VAL A 319 -20.97 12.87 34.52
CA VAL A 319 -21.15 11.41 34.59
C VAL A 319 -20.04 10.70 33.80
N PRO A 320 -19.25 9.79 34.41
CA PRO A 320 -18.17 9.09 33.72
C PRO A 320 -18.66 8.10 32.63
N GLY A 321 -18.75 8.56 31.38
CA GLY A 321 -19.01 7.71 30.22
C GLY A 321 -20.05 8.27 29.25
N GLU A 322 -20.92 9.17 29.72
CA GLU A 322 -21.91 9.85 28.88
C GLU A 322 -21.32 11.10 28.24
N ILE A 323 -21.84 11.46 27.05
CA ILE A 323 -21.36 12.60 26.27
C ILE A 323 -22.51 13.59 26.17
N TYR A 324 -22.30 14.82 26.63
CA TYR A 324 -23.22 15.92 26.33
C TYR A 324 -22.90 16.41 24.91
N GLU A 325 -23.75 16.08 23.94
CA GLU A 325 -23.44 16.28 22.52
C GLU A 325 -23.75 17.69 21.99
N ASP A 326 -24.53 18.49 22.72
CA ASP A 326 -25.08 19.78 22.28
C ASP A 326 -24.43 20.98 22.98
N ASP A 327 -23.17 20.84 23.43
CA ASP A 327 -22.37 21.94 23.97
C ASP A 327 -22.08 22.97 22.86
N PRO A 328 -22.57 24.22 22.96
CA PRO A 328 -22.38 25.25 21.92
C PRO A 328 -20.91 25.70 21.79
N ALA A 329 -20.02 25.31 22.70
CA ALA A 329 -18.58 25.51 22.55
C ALA A 329 -17.93 24.49 21.58
N LEU A 330 -18.67 23.48 21.10
CA LEU A 330 -18.16 22.45 20.18
C LEU A 330 -18.49 22.76 18.73
N GLN A 331 -17.45 22.86 17.91
CA GLN A 331 -17.57 23.18 16.50
C GLN A 331 -18.04 21.99 15.65
N SER A 332 -19.09 22.20 14.86
CA SER A 332 -19.51 21.34 13.75
C SER A 332 -18.55 21.47 12.56
N ILE A 333 -18.26 20.36 11.90
CA ILE A 333 -17.21 20.24 10.88
C ILE A 333 -17.83 19.69 9.59
N PRO A 334 -17.80 20.42 8.46
CA PRO A 334 -18.20 19.87 7.18
C PRO A 334 -17.16 18.88 6.68
N VAL A 335 -17.61 17.74 6.18
CA VAL A 335 -16.78 16.68 5.60
C VAL A 335 -17.40 16.21 4.28
N VAL A 336 -16.58 15.63 3.41
CA VAL A 336 -17.05 14.98 2.18
C VAL A 336 -16.56 13.55 2.14
N LEU A 337 -17.47 12.61 1.94
CA LEU A 337 -17.20 11.21 1.71
C LEU A 337 -17.32 10.92 0.22
N ILE A 338 -16.36 10.18 -0.32
CA ILE A 338 -16.40 9.70 -1.70
C ILE A 338 -16.29 8.18 -1.67
N GLN A 339 -17.29 7.49 -2.20
CA GLN A 339 -17.26 6.03 -2.32
C GLN A 339 -16.21 5.63 -3.35
N ARG A 340 -15.46 4.57 -3.06
CA ARG A 340 -14.61 3.88 -4.03
C ARG A 340 -15.17 2.48 -4.26
N PRO A 341 -15.43 2.08 -5.51
CA PRO A 341 -16.08 0.80 -5.79
C PRO A 341 -15.09 -0.38 -5.82
N GLY A 342 -13.78 -0.11 -5.85
CA GLY A 342 -12.74 -1.14 -5.92
C GLY A 342 -12.65 -1.81 -7.29
N SER A 343 -12.13 -3.03 -7.37
CA SER A 343 -12.02 -3.81 -8.61
C SER A 343 -13.39 -4.06 -9.27
N GLN A 344 -13.64 -3.50 -10.45
CA GLN A 344 -14.89 -3.69 -11.21
C GLN A 344 -14.87 -4.90 -12.17
N CYS A 345 -13.69 -5.39 -12.55
CA CYS A 345 -13.57 -6.45 -13.55
C CYS A 345 -13.45 -7.85 -12.91
N SER A 346 -14.57 -8.58 -12.86
CA SER A 346 -14.64 -9.96 -12.38
C SER A 346 -13.78 -10.95 -13.19
N GLY A 347 -13.54 -10.66 -14.47
CA GLY A 347 -12.84 -11.54 -15.40
C GLY A 347 -11.39 -11.90 -15.02
N TYR A 348 -10.74 -11.10 -14.16
CA TYR A 348 -9.41 -11.46 -13.62
C TYR A 348 -9.21 -11.18 -12.13
N LYS A 349 -10.00 -10.30 -11.48
CA LYS A 349 -9.91 -10.00 -10.04
C LYS A 349 -11.23 -10.17 -9.31
N LYS A 350 -11.16 -10.27 -7.98
CA LYS A 350 -12.36 -10.32 -7.13
C LYS A 350 -13.12 -8.98 -7.20
N LEU A 351 -14.36 -9.04 -7.67
CA LEU A 351 -15.28 -7.90 -7.73
C LEU A 351 -15.42 -7.21 -6.36
N GLY A 352 -15.42 -5.88 -6.36
CA GLY A 352 -15.53 -5.06 -5.15
C GLY A 352 -14.29 -5.08 -4.23
N TYR A 353 -13.25 -5.86 -4.54
CA TYR A 353 -12.05 -5.85 -3.70
C TYR A 353 -11.39 -4.47 -3.70
N GLY A 354 -11.03 -3.98 -2.50
CA GLY A 354 -10.49 -2.64 -2.32
C GLY A 354 -11.51 -1.50 -2.36
N SER A 355 -12.81 -1.82 -2.38
CA SER A 355 -13.87 -0.84 -2.13
C SER A 355 -13.70 -0.18 -0.76
N GLY A 356 -14.15 1.06 -0.63
CA GLY A 356 -14.05 1.81 0.62
C GLY A 356 -14.54 3.24 0.46
N TRP A 357 -14.04 4.11 1.31
CA TRP A 357 -14.34 5.54 1.27
C TRP A 357 -13.05 6.35 1.27
N ASP A 358 -13.04 7.48 0.56
CA ASP A 358 -12.12 8.59 0.80
C ASP A 358 -12.88 9.68 1.58
N ILE A 359 -12.20 10.28 2.57
CA ILE A 359 -12.79 11.21 3.53
C ILE A 359 -12.00 12.52 3.45
N ILE A 360 -12.63 13.55 2.87
CA ILE A 360 -12.08 14.90 2.76
C ILE A 360 -12.54 15.69 3.98
N ILE A 361 -11.58 16.33 4.65
CA ILE A 361 -11.74 17.02 5.94
C ILE A 361 -10.97 18.34 5.96
N PRO A 362 -11.45 19.37 6.69
CA PRO A 362 -10.74 20.64 6.82
C PRO A 362 -9.33 20.49 7.41
N SER A 363 -8.41 21.33 6.92
CA SER A 363 -7.05 21.42 7.46
C SER A 363 -7.09 21.75 8.96
N GLY A 364 -6.34 21.00 9.76
CA GLY A 364 -6.30 21.07 11.21
C GLY A 364 -7.01 19.89 11.88
N TYR A 365 -8.06 19.34 11.28
CA TYR A 365 -8.84 18.25 11.87
C TYR A 365 -8.35 16.85 11.48
N ALA A 366 -7.35 16.74 10.59
CA ALA A 366 -6.81 15.46 10.14
C ALA A 366 -6.28 14.58 11.27
N LEU A 367 -5.49 15.13 12.21
CA LEU A 367 -4.98 14.34 13.34
C LEU A 367 -6.10 13.95 14.34
N PRO A 368 -7.08 14.80 14.68
CA PRO A 368 -8.30 14.40 15.39
C PRO A 368 -9.03 13.20 14.77
N PHE A 369 -9.46 13.28 13.51
CA PHE A 369 -10.15 12.17 12.82
C PHE A 369 -9.28 10.91 12.77
N TRP A 370 -8.00 11.04 12.39
CA TRP A 370 -7.06 9.92 12.33
C TRP A 370 -6.95 9.16 13.64
N LEU A 371 -6.85 9.87 14.77
CA LEU A 371 -6.77 9.25 16.09
C LEU A 371 -8.08 8.54 16.47
N THR A 372 -9.23 9.10 16.11
CA THR A 372 -10.55 8.50 16.36
C THR A 372 -10.71 7.18 15.62
N PHE A 373 -10.47 7.14 14.30
CA PHE A 373 -10.53 5.91 13.52
C PHE A 373 -9.59 4.81 14.04
N ILE A 374 -8.36 5.17 14.45
CA ILE A 374 -7.41 4.23 15.07
C ILE A 374 -7.92 3.70 16.42
N MET A 375 -8.68 4.49 17.19
CA MET A 375 -9.32 4.07 18.44
C MET A 375 -10.52 3.15 18.20
N PHE A 376 -11.30 3.35 17.14
CA PHE A 376 -12.35 2.41 16.70
C PHE A 376 -11.80 1.10 16.09
N GLY A 377 -10.49 0.96 15.99
CA GLY A 377 -9.84 -0.30 15.64
C GLY A 377 -9.18 -0.31 14.27
N ALA A 378 -9.36 0.72 13.43
CA ALA A 378 -8.77 0.81 12.11
C ALA A 378 -7.25 0.57 12.13
N ARG A 379 -6.74 -0.14 11.11
CA ARG A 379 -5.29 -0.26 10.88
C ARG A 379 -4.82 0.85 9.95
N SER A 380 -3.60 1.31 10.13
CA SER A 380 -2.96 2.28 9.23
C SER A 380 -2.07 1.57 8.21
N GLY A 381 -2.20 1.90 6.92
CA GLY A 381 -1.29 1.51 5.84
C GLY A 381 -0.37 2.67 5.41
N GLY A 382 0.81 2.35 4.86
CA GLY A 382 1.67 3.32 4.17
C GLY A 382 1.69 3.09 2.65
N LEU A 383 2.59 3.78 1.94
CA LEU A 383 2.75 3.65 0.47
C LEU A 383 2.98 2.20 -0.01
N ARG A 384 3.60 1.33 0.80
CA ARG A 384 3.75 -0.09 0.48
C ARG A 384 2.41 -0.83 0.51
N GLU A 385 1.57 -0.53 1.50
CA GLU A 385 0.24 -1.13 1.61
C GLU A 385 -0.71 -0.58 0.53
N ILE A 386 -0.57 0.70 0.14
CA ILE A 386 -1.25 1.29 -1.03
C ILE A 386 -0.89 0.52 -2.30
N LYS A 387 0.41 0.36 -2.60
CA LYS A 387 0.86 -0.41 -3.77
C LYS A 387 0.32 -1.84 -3.78
N ASN A 388 0.26 -2.49 -2.61
CA ASN A 388 -0.32 -3.83 -2.51
C ASN A 388 -1.83 -3.83 -2.74
N LEU A 389 -2.56 -2.81 -2.28
CA LEU A 389 -3.99 -2.68 -2.52
C LEU A 389 -4.25 -2.57 -4.03
N SER A 390 -3.54 -1.67 -4.74
CA SER A 390 -3.64 -1.56 -6.21
C SER A 390 -3.34 -2.88 -6.93
N PHE A 391 -2.28 -3.59 -6.53
CA PHE A 391 -1.92 -4.90 -7.11
C PHE A 391 -3.01 -5.97 -6.92
N GLU A 392 -3.63 -6.04 -5.74
CA GLU A 392 -4.74 -6.96 -5.46
C GLU A 392 -6.03 -6.53 -6.17
N MET A 393 -6.26 -5.22 -6.34
CA MET A 393 -7.35 -4.66 -7.18
C MET A 393 -7.12 -4.87 -8.69
N GLY A 394 -5.94 -5.32 -9.12
CA GLY A 394 -5.63 -5.48 -10.54
C GLY A 394 -5.30 -4.18 -11.28
N GLN A 395 -5.07 -3.08 -10.56
CA GLN A 395 -4.74 -1.76 -11.09
C GLN A 395 -3.23 -1.50 -11.05
N TYR A 396 -2.69 -0.84 -12.08
CA TYR A 396 -1.33 -0.30 -12.06
C TYR A 396 -1.26 0.99 -11.22
N TYR A 397 -0.19 1.14 -10.43
CA TYR A 397 -0.06 2.29 -9.51
C TYR A 397 0.40 3.57 -10.23
N LEU A 398 1.27 3.42 -11.23
CA LEU A 398 1.72 4.45 -12.16
C LEU A 398 1.98 3.74 -13.49
N PRO A 399 1.44 4.22 -14.63
CA PRO A 399 1.67 3.59 -15.93
C PRO A 399 3.03 4.01 -16.54
N PRO A 400 3.66 3.16 -17.35
CA PRO A 400 5.05 3.34 -17.82
C PRO A 400 5.24 4.45 -18.86
N ASP A 401 4.18 4.81 -19.60
CA ASP A 401 4.18 5.91 -20.58
C ASP A 401 4.20 7.29 -19.89
N SER A 402 3.56 7.41 -18.73
CA SER A 402 3.53 8.65 -17.95
C SER A 402 4.92 9.06 -17.42
N ASN A 403 5.22 10.35 -17.45
CA ASN A 403 6.47 10.91 -16.89
C ASN A 403 6.67 10.52 -15.41
N ALA A 404 5.60 10.56 -14.61
CA ALA A 404 5.65 10.13 -13.20
C ALA A 404 5.96 8.62 -13.06
N GLY A 405 5.54 7.79 -14.01
CA GLY A 405 5.92 6.39 -14.13
C GLY A 405 7.41 6.24 -14.45
N LYS A 406 7.88 6.87 -15.54
CA LYS A 406 9.29 6.88 -15.98
C LYS A 406 10.23 7.32 -14.84
N ASP A 407 9.93 8.43 -14.17
CA ASP A 407 10.70 8.92 -13.01
C ASP A 407 10.72 7.93 -11.84
N ASN A 408 9.58 7.30 -11.54
CA ASN A 408 9.48 6.32 -10.48
C ASN A 408 10.24 5.02 -10.82
N GLU A 409 10.25 4.59 -12.08
CA GLU A 409 11.06 3.46 -12.57
C GLU A 409 12.55 3.79 -12.53
N ASN A 410 12.99 4.94 -13.05
CA ASN A 410 14.39 5.41 -12.95
C ASN A 410 14.89 5.46 -11.50
N ARG A 411 14.03 5.89 -10.57
CA ARG A 411 14.30 5.90 -9.13
C ARG A 411 14.35 4.49 -8.52
N ILE A 412 13.50 3.55 -8.98
CA ILE A 412 13.55 2.12 -8.58
C ILE A 412 14.83 1.47 -9.12
N GLN A 413 15.16 1.70 -10.38
CA GLN A 413 16.36 1.24 -11.05
C GLN A 413 17.60 1.69 -10.28
N SER A 414 17.67 2.98 -9.90
CA SER A 414 18.75 3.53 -9.07
C SER A 414 18.84 2.86 -7.68
N ASP A 415 17.71 2.75 -6.96
CA ASP A 415 17.62 2.06 -5.66
C ASP A 415 18.10 0.59 -5.73
N LEU A 416 17.77 -0.11 -6.82
CA LEU A 416 18.12 -1.52 -7.03
C LEU A 416 19.57 -1.69 -7.50
N ARG A 417 20.05 -0.85 -8.43
CA ARG A 417 21.45 -0.80 -8.90
C ARG A 417 22.39 -0.53 -7.71
N GLU A 418 22.02 0.38 -6.80
CA GLU A 418 22.74 0.59 -5.55
C GLU A 418 22.77 -0.66 -4.65
N ARG A 419 21.62 -1.32 -4.42
CA ARG A 419 21.55 -2.52 -3.56
C ARG A 419 22.37 -3.66 -4.14
N TYR A 420 22.34 -3.84 -5.45
CA TYR A 420 23.14 -4.82 -6.17
C TYR A 420 24.65 -4.57 -5.96
N PHE A 421 25.11 -3.33 -6.13
CA PHE A 421 26.52 -3.01 -5.93
C PHE A 421 26.97 -2.97 -4.45
N LYS A 422 26.04 -2.87 -3.48
CA LYS A 422 26.32 -3.07 -2.04
C LYS A 422 26.62 -4.53 -1.68
N LEU A 423 26.14 -5.51 -2.46
CA LEU A 423 26.50 -6.92 -2.28
C LEU A 423 27.96 -7.17 -2.70
N PRO A 424 28.69 -8.12 -2.09
CA PRO A 424 29.99 -8.57 -2.59
C PRO A 424 29.83 -9.37 -3.89
N PRO A 425 30.85 -9.42 -4.76
CA PRO A 425 30.76 -10.09 -6.07
C PRO A 425 30.24 -11.53 -6.07
N SER A 426 30.59 -12.34 -5.06
CA SER A 426 30.14 -13.74 -4.92
C SER A 426 28.71 -13.92 -4.42
N LYS A 427 28.00 -12.83 -4.11
CA LYS A 427 26.58 -12.81 -3.73
C LYS A 427 25.72 -12.00 -4.71
N ARG A 428 26.30 -11.52 -5.81
CA ARG A 428 25.58 -10.86 -6.91
C ARG A 428 25.16 -11.90 -7.94
N VAL A 429 23.99 -11.71 -8.53
CA VAL A 429 23.59 -12.41 -9.76
C VAL A 429 24.46 -11.88 -10.90
N ASN A 430 24.95 -12.76 -11.77
CA ASN A 430 25.55 -12.36 -13.03
C ASN A 430 24.46 -12.42 -14.10
N TYR A 431 24.01 -11.25 -14.56
CA TYR A 431 22.87 -11.15 -15.47
C TYR A 431 23.24 -11.46 -16.92
N THR A 432 24.48 -11.14 -17.34
CA THR A 432 25.02 -11.50 -18.66
C THR A 432 24.94 -13.00 -18.90
N LYS A 433 25.38 -13.83 -17.93
CA LYS A 433 25.31 -15.30 -18.02
C LYS A 433 23.90 -15.90 -18.04
N ILE A 434 22.87 -15.08 -17.77
CA ILE A 434 21.45 -15.48 -17.75
C ILE A 434 20.70 -14.75 -18.88
N ALA A 435 21.37 -14.12 -19.85
CA ALA A 435 20.73 -13.35 -20.91
C ALA A 435 19.67 -12.36 -20.37
N ILE A 436 20.13 -11.47 -19.47
CA ILE A 436 19.38 -10.31 -18.96
C ILE A 436 20.27 -9.08 -19.07
N ASN A 437 19.83 -8.10 -19.84
CA ASN A 437 20.47 -6.79 -20.04
C ASN A 437 19.99 -5.75 -19.02
N SER A 438 18.67 -5.66 -18.79
CA SER A 438 18.01 -4.63 -17.97
C SER A 438 17.34 -5.20 -16.70
N PRO A 439 18.09 -5.68 -15.68
CA PRO A 439 17.52 -6.39 -14.54
C PRO A 439 16.68 -5.53 -13.57
N PHE A 440 16.68 -4.21 -13.72
CA PHE A 440 16.11 -3.25 -12.76
C PHE A 440 15.16 -2.20 -13.38
N ILE A 441 14.91 -2.28 -14.67
CA ILE A 441 14.01 -1.41 -15.44
C ILE A 441 13.44 -2.22 -16.62
N CYS A 442 12.27 -1.86 -17.13
CA CYS A 442 11.70 -2.47 -18.32
C CYS A 442 11.99 -1.54 -19.53
N PRO A 443 12.86 -1.91 -20.48
CA PRO A 443 13.21 -1.07 -21.63
C PRO A 443 12.14 -1.19 -22.74
N TRP A 444 11.04 -0.47 -22.55
CA TRP A 444 9.86 -0.51 -23.44
C TRP A 444 10.16 0.05 -24.84
N ASP A 445 10.92 1.15 -24.90
CA ASP A 445 11.43 1.83 -26.09
C ASP A 445 12.28 0.88 -26.96
N MET A 446 13.22 0.18 -26.33
CA MET A 446 14.06 -0.80 -27.00
C MET A 446 13.26 -2.00 -27.49
N LEU A 447 12.37 -2.53 -26.65
CA LEU A 447 11.52 -3.67 -27.00
C LEU A 447 10.64 -3.36 -28.23
N LEU A 448 10.00 -2.19 -28.26
CA LEU A 448 9.17 -1.79 -29.40
C LEU A 448 10.03 -1.57 -30.66
N SER A 449 11.24 -1.04 -30.50
CA SER A 449 12.19 -0.92 -31.62
C SER A 449 12.57 -2.29 -32.20
N ASP A 450 12.91 -3.29 -31.36
CA ASP A 450 13.23 -4.66 -31.78
C ASP A 450 12.05 -5.44 -32.42
N TRP A 451 10.81 -4.95 -32.25
CA TRP A 451 9.58 -5.54 -32.82
C TRP A 451 9.05 -4.78 -34.04
N THR A 452 9.73 -3.71 -34.45
CA THR A 452 9.35 -2.85 -35.59
C THR A 452 10.52 -2.59 -36.55
N ASP A 453 11.74 -2.95 -36.16
CA ASP A 453 13.01 -2.64 -36.83
C ASP A 453 13.20 -1.12 -37.09
N GLN A 454 12.48 -0.29 -36.33
CA GLN A 454 12.46 1.17 -36.40
C GLN A 454 12.71 1.76 -35.01
N ARG A 455 13.35 2.93 -34.93
CA ARG A 455 13.72 3.52 -33.63
C ARG A 455 12.53 4.22 -32.96
N VAL A 456 11.84 3.51 -32.07
CA VAL A 456 10.75 4.04 -31.25
C VAL A 456 11.33 4.78 -30.02
N LYS A 457 11.00 6.07 -29.86
CA LYS A 457 11.36 6.86 -28.67
C LYS A 457 10.21 7.00 -27.68
N ASP A 458 9.01 7.23 -28.20
CA ASP A 458 7.79 7.42 -27.43
C ASP A 458 6.80 6.30 -27.71
N PHE A 459 6.11 5.89 -26.66
CA PHE A 459 5.19 4.76 -26.65
C PHE A 459 4.01 5.08 -25.75
N PHE A 460 2.86 4.44 -26.02
CA PHE A 460 1.65 4.59 -25.22
C PHE A 460 1.10 3.23 -24.78
N VAL A 461 0.39 3.23 -23.66
CA VAL A 461 -0.40 2.07 -23.23
C VAL A 461 -1.82 2.18 -23.77
N LEU A 462 -2.29 1.13 -24.45
CA LEU A 462 -3.67 1.01 -24.92
C LEU A 462 -4.64 0.98 -23.73
N ARG A 463 -5.63 1.88 -23.73
CA ARG A 463 -6.60 2.07 -22.65
C ARG A 463 -8.07 2.04 -23.09
N ASP A 464 -8.35 2.05 -24.39
CA ASP A 464 -9.72 1.93 -24.89
C ASP A 464 -10.30 0.57 -24.48
N TRP A 465 -11.30 0.59 -23.60
CA TRP A 465 -11.90 -0.63 -23.06
C TRP A 465 -12.58 -1.49 -24.13
N ARG A 466 -13.09 -0.90 -25.23
CA ARG A 466 -13.74 -1.62 -26.33
C ARG A 466 -12.71 -2.40 -27.13
N LEU A 467 -11.60 -1.75 -27.48
CA LEU A 467 -10.47 -2.41 -28.14
C LEU A 467 -9.84 -3.47 -27.24
N LEU A 468 -9.67 -3.20 -25.95
CA LEU A 468 -9.15 -4.17 -24.98
C LEU A 468 -10.08 -5.38 -24.81
N GLU A 469 -11.40 -5.20 -24.89
CA GLU A 469 -12.40 -6.29 -24.85
C GLU A 469 -12.37 -7.11 -26.15
N ALA A 470 -12.31 -6.46 -27.32
CA ALA A 470 -12.12 -7.14 -28.61
C ALA A 470 -10.79 -7.92 -28.70
N ILE A 471 -9.69 -7.38 -28.15
CA ILE A 471 -8.41 -8.10 -28.01
C ILE A 471 -8.55 -9.29 -27.05
N GLN A 472 -9.26 -9.13 -25.93
CA GLN A 472 -9.49 -10.22 -24.98
C GLN A 472 -10.30 -11.36 -25.63
N ASP A 473 -11.29 -11.05 -26.45
CA ASP A 473 -12.05 -12.06 -27.20
C ASP A 473 -11.23 -12.68 -28.34
N SER A 474 -10.34 -11.90 -28.97
CA SER A 474 -9.36 -12.42 -29.94
C SER A 474 -8.41 -13.44 -29.29
N ILE A 475 -7.97 -13.23 -28.05
CA ILE A 475 -7.16 -14.18 -27.27
C ILE A 475 -7.97 -15.44 -26.88
N LYS A 476 -9.26 -15.30 -26.51
CA LYS A 476 -10.10 -16.45 -26.15
C LYS A 476 -10.42 -17.33 -27.35
N HIS A 477 -10.70 -16.72 -28.49
CA HIS A 477 -11.20 -17.39 -29.70
C HIS A 477 -10.14 -17.57 -30.80
N MET A 478 -8.88 -17.24 -30.51
CA MET A 478 -7.74 -17.34 -31.45
C MET A 478 -8.00 -16.62 -32.78
N LYS A 479 -8.60 -15.42 -32.72
CA LYS A 479 -8.87 -14.57 -33.89
C LYS A 479 -7.75 -13.57 -34.13
N SER A 480 -7.67 -13.02 -35.34
CA SER A 480 -6.82 -11.87 -35.66
C SER A 480 -7.13 -10.67 -34.77
N LEU A 481 -6.11 -9.93 -34.33
CA LEU A 481 -6.30 -8.73 -33.52
C LEU A 481 -7.06 -7.62 -34.28
N PRO A 482 -7.87 -6.80 -33.58
CA PRO A 482 -8.43 -5.58 -34.17
C PRO A 482 -7.30 -4.62 -34.55
N ASN A 483 -7.50 -3.86 -35.64
CA ASN A 483 -6.54 -2.83 -36.05
C ASN A 483 -6.51 -1.69 -35.02
N VAL A 484 -5.31 -1.17 -34.73
CA VAL A 484 -5.08 -0.10 -33.75
C VAL A 484 -4.14 0.92 -34.39
N GLU A 485 -4.49 2.20 -34.25
CA GLU A 485 -3.64 3.32 -34.68
C GLU A 485 -2.27 3.25 -34.00
N GLU A 486 -1.21 3.62 -34.71
CA GLU A 486 0.18 3.58 -34.20
C GLU A 486 0.61 2.24 -33.56
N ARG A 487 0.15 1.10 -34.11
CA ARG A 487 0.47 -0.28 -33.65
C ARG A 487 1.95 -0.55 -33.30
N GLN A 488 2.87 0.17 -33.95
CA GLN A 488 4.33 0.09 -33.74
C GLN A 488 4.77 0.56 -32.34
N SER A 489 4.07 1.54 -31.76
CA SER A 489 4.40 2.18 -30.47
C SER A 489 3.44 1.76 -29.33
N CYS A 490 2.57 0.78 -29.60
CA CYS A 490 1.47 0.37 -28.73
C CYS A 490 1.88 -0.75 -27.75
N LEU A 491 1.74 -0.48 -26.44
CA LEU A 491 1.80 -1.47 -25.37
C LEU A 491 0.41 -1.89 -24.91
N ILE A 492 0.15 -3.20 -24.88
CA ILE A 492 -1.10 -3.78 -24.40
C ILE A 492 -0.94 -4.15 -22.91
N PRO A 493 -1.82 -3.67 -22.00
CA PRO A 493 -1.79 -4.03 -20.58
C PRO A 493 -2.30 -5.47 -20.38
N VAL A 494 -1.46 -6.32 -19.80
CA VAL A 494 -1.78 -7.74 -19.56
C VAL A 494 -1.69 -8.11 -18.09
N HIS A 495 -2.63 -8.96 -17.67
CA HIS A 495 -2.61 -9.66 -16.40
C HIS A 495 -2.23 -11.13 -16.63
N LEU A 496 -1.15 -11.55 -15.97
CA LEU A 496 -0.57 -12.88 -16.09
C LEU A 496 -0.78 -13.68 -14.81
N LYS A 497 -1.27 -14.92 -14.95
CA LYS A 497 -1.39 -15.89 -13.85
C LYS A 497 -0.52 -17.10 -14.13
N LEU A 498 0.37 -17.48 -13.20
CA LEU A 498 1.20 -18.66 -13.40
C LEU A 498 0.33 -19.93 -13.36
N ALA A 499 0.39 -20.74 -14.41
CA ALA A 499 -0.37 -22.00 -14.52
C ALA A 499 0.12 -23.08 -13.53
N SER A 500 1.30 -22.90 -12.93
CA SER A 500 1.93 -23.85 -12.02
C SER A 500 2.54 -23.14 -10.81
N LYS A 501 2.89 -23.91 -9.78
CA LYS A 501 3.49 -23.39 -8.53
C LYS A 501 4.80 -22.65 -8.82
N GLY A 502 4.75 -21.32 -8.76
CA GLY A 502 5.88 -20.44 -9.01
C GLY A 502 5.85 -19.19 -8.13
N ASN A 503 6.79 -18.29 -8.37
CA ASN A 503 6.86 -17.00 -7.69
C ASN A 503 7.36 -15.95 -8.68
N LEU A 504 6.48 -15.01 -8.99
CA LEU A 504 6.70 -13.95 -9.95
C LEU A 504 7.25 -12.70 -9.29
N LYS A 505 8.16 -12.00 -9.97
CA LYS A 505 8.80 -10.77 -9.47
C LYS A 505 8.62 -9.63 -10.45
N ASN A 506 8.75 -8.40 -9.95
CA ASN A 506 8.87 -7.21 -10.79
C ASN A 506 10.08 -7.31 -11.73
N HIS A 507 9.94 -6.73 -12.92
CA HIS A 507 10.86 -6.78 -14.07
C HIS A 507 11.11 -8.21 -14.60
N ALA A 508 10.25 -9.18 -14.29
CA ALA A 508 10.28 -10.48 -14.97
C ALA A 508 9.97 -10.30 -16.47
N VAL A 509 10.58 -11.15 -17.28
CA VAL A 509 10.52 -11.13 -18.74
C VAL A 509 9.40 -12.06 -19.21
N ILE A 510 8.61 -11.60 -20.18
CA ILE A 510 7.58 -12.37 -20.87
C ILE A 510 8.17 -12.81 -22.21
N CYS A 511 8.13 -14.11 -22.49
CA CYS A 511 8.78 -14.74 -23.63
C CYS A 511 7.78 -15.53 -24.48
N MET A 512 8.02 -15.50 -25.79
CA MET A 512 7.34 -16.28 -26.81
C MET A 512 7.60 -17.79 -26.57
N PRO A 513 6.56 -18.64 -26.56
CA PRO A 513 6.75 -20.09 -26.59
C PRO A 513 7.12 -20.55 -28.01
N GLU A 514 7.91 -21.61 -28.09
CA GLU A 514 8.17 -22.37 -29.32
C GLU A 514 7.37 -23.70 -29.33
N PRO A 515 7.10 -24.29 -30.51
CA PRO A 515 6.52 -25.62 -30.62
C PRO A 515 7.33 -26.65 -29.79
N GLY A 516 6.65 -27.35 -28.87
CA GLY A 516 7.26 -28.33 -27.96
C GLY A 516 7.56 -27.83 -26.55
N ASP A 517 7.67 -26.51 -26.30
CA ASP A 517 7.98 -25.97 -24.97
C ASP A 517 6.96 -26.38 -23.88
N PHE A 518 5.70 -26.52 -24.27
CA PHE A 518 4.59 -26.90 -23.38
C PHE A 518 4.79 -28.31 -22.78
N ALA A 519 5.30 -29.26 -23.57
CA ALA A 519 5.63 -30.60 -23.10
C ALA A 519 6.89 -30.59 -22.21
N ALA A 520 7.90 -29.81 -22.59
CA ALA A 520 9.19 -29.73 -21.90
C ALA A 520 9.23 -28.76 -20.68
N ILE A 521 8.12 -28.12 -20.31
CA ILE A 521 8.10 -27.02 -19.33
C ILE A 521 8.71 -27.33 -17.94
N LYS A 522 8.76 -28.61 -17.54
CA LYS A 522 9.41 -29.02 -16.29
C LYS A 522 10.94 -28.88 -16.35
N THR A 523 11.53 -29.17 -17.51
CA THR A 523 12.97 -29.19 -17.83
C THR A 523 13.43 -27.97 -18.63
N LEU A 524 12.54 -27.03 -18.98
CA LEU A 524 12.87 -25.83 -19.74
C LEU A 524 13.63 -24.78 -18.88
N PHE A 525 14.92 -24.62 -19.15
CA PHE A 525 15.80 -23.62 -18.53
C PHE A 525 16.63 -22.89 -19.60
N GLU A 526 16.86 -21.60 -19.38
CA GLU A 526 17.84 -20.82 -20.16
C GLU A 526 19.24 -21.47 -20.09
N PRO A 527 19.97 -21.59 -21.21
CA PRO A 527 21.38 -21.95 -21.22
C PRO A 527 22.24 -20.94 -20.44
N LEU A 528 23.50 -21.30 -20.15
CA LEU A 528 24.46 -20.36 -19.56
C LEU A 528 25.24 -19.68 -20.66
N HIS A 529 25.12 -18.35 -20.74
CA HIS A 529 25.83 -17.53 -21.71
C HIS A 529 27.23 -17.16 -21.21
N GLU A 530 28.16 -16.92 -22.13
CA GLU A 530 29.50 -16.45 -21.77
C GLU A 530 29.51 -14.98 -21.31
N ASP A 531 30.52 -14.59 -20.53
CA ASP A 531 30.66 -13.24 -20.00
C ASP A 531 32.01 -12.63 -20.44
N PRO A 532 32.02 -11.80 -21.50
CA PRO A 532 33.26 -11.26 -22.07
C PRO A 532 34.05 -10.41 -21.06
N ASN A 533 33.33 -9.79 -20.12
CA ASN A 533 33.92 -8.93 -19.09
C ASN A 533 34.45 -9.70 -17.87
N GLU A 534 34.35 -11.05 -17.81
CA GLU A 534 34.88 -11.80 -16.66
C GLU A 534 36.41 -11.73 -16.54
N LYS A 535 37.14 -11.86 -17.65
CA LYS A 535 38.60 -11.77 -17.68
C LYS A 535 39.08 -10.37 -17.25
N THR A 536 38.47 -9.32 -17.80
CA THR A 536 38.82 -7.91 -17.49
C THR A 536 38.53 -7.54 -16.03
N ARG A 537 37.40 -7.98 -15.46
CA ARG A 537 37.06 -7.78 -14.03
C ARG A 537 38.00 -8.53 -13.08
N LYS A 538 38.54 -9.70 -13.47
CA LYS A 538 39.56 -10.42 -12.69
C LYS A 538 40.88 -9.65 -12.68
N LYS A 539 41.34 -9.17 -13.85
CA LYS A 539 42.56 -8.35 -14.01
C LYS A 539 42.50 -7.03 -13.24
N LYS A 540 41.48 -6.18 -13.45
CA LYS A 540 41.33 -4.91 -12.68
C LYS A 540 41.27 -5.14 -11.17
N ARG A 541 40.74 -6.27 -10.71
CA ARG A 541 40.70 -6.62 -9.26
C ARG A 541 42.07 -7.02 -8.71
N SER A 542 42.92 -7.73 -9.45
CA SER A 542 44.29 -8.05 -8.99
C SER A 542 45.15 -6.79 -8.93
N GLU A 543 45.11 -5.96 -9.97
CA GLU A 543 45.77 -4.65 -10.04
C GLU A 543 45.35 -3.75 -8.87
N HIS A 544 44.05 -3.59 -8.63
CA HIS A 544 43.56 -2.78 -7.50
C HIS A 544 44.00 -3.34 -6.13
N LYS A 545 44.00 -4.68 -5.95
CA LYS A 545 44.54 -5.31 -4.73
C LYS A 545 46.04 -5.01 -4.54
N GLN A 546 46.84 -5.02 -5.61
CA GLN A 546 48.26 -4.67 -5.57
C GLN A 546 48.45 -3.19 -5.23
N LEU A 547 47.69 -2.28 -5.86
CA LEU A 547 47.71 -0.85 -5.56
C LEU A 547 47.38 -0.56 -4.09
N VAL A 548 46.31 -1.15 -3.55
CA VAL A 548 45.93 -1.01 -2.14
C VAL A 548 47.03 -1.54 -1.20
N LYS A 549 47.70 -2.66 -1.54
CA LYS A 549 48.87 -3.15 -0.80
C LYS A 549 50.04 -2.15 -0.86
N LYS A 550 50.35 -1.57 -2.04
CA LYS A 550 51.42 -0.57 -2.24
C LYS A 550 51.14 0.71 -1.42
N LEU A 551 49.92 1.22 -1.46
CA LEU A 551 49.46 2.38 -0.68
C LEU A 551 49.51 2.10 0.84
N LYS A 552 49.06 0.92 1.29
CA LYS A 552 49.18 0.51 2.71
C LYS A 552 50.65 0.49 3.15
N ARG A 553 51.57 -0.07 2.35
CA ARG A 553 53.01 -0.06 2.62
C ARG A 553 53.57 1.37 2.70
N LYS A 554 53.26 2.25 1.74
CA LYS A 554 53.68 3.68 1.75
C LYS A 554 53.19 4.39 3.01
N ARG A 555 51.92 4.21 3.40
CA ARG A 555 51.34 4.78 4.63
C ARG A 555 52.00 4.27 5.91
N MET A 556 52.36 2.98 5.97
CA MET A 556 53.10 2.42 7.12
C MET A 556 54.54 2.96 7.20
N LYS A 557 55.24 3.15 6.07
CA LYS A 557 56.55 3.82 6.06
C LYS A 557 56.46 5.27 6.56
N LEU A 558 55.48 6.04 6.07
CA LEU A 558 55.24 7.42 6.55
C LEU A 558 54.88 7.46 8.04
N LYS A 559 54.10 6.49 8.55
CA LYS A 559 53.82 6.37 9.99
C LYS A 559 55.09 6.12 10.80
N LYS A 560 55.98 5.24 10.35
CA LYS A 560 57.26 4.96 11.04
C LYS A 560 58.19 6.18 11.07
N LYS A 561 58.14 7.05 10.05
CA LYS A 561 58.92 8.31 10.00
C LYS A 561 58.29 9.48 10.76
N ASN A 562 57.20 9.29 11.51
CA ASN A 562 56.40 10.34 12.16
C ASN A 562 55.85 11.47 11.24
N LEU A 563 56.08 11.44 9.93
CA LEU A 563 55.62 12.40 8.92
C LEU A 563 54.10 12.36 8.62
N LEU A 564 53.29 11.69 9.46
CA LEU A 564 51.84 11.68 9.32
C LEU A 564 51.20 12.80 10.13
N VAL A 565 50.99 13.95 9.47
CA VAL A 565 50.08 14.99 9.96
C VAL A 565 48.75 14.34 10.34
N ARG A 566 48.29 14.57 11.58
CA ARG A 566 46.91 14.24 11.97
C ARG A 566 46.00 15.15 11.17
N ASN A 567 45.46 14.68 10.04
CA ASN A 567 44.36 15.38 9.39
C ASN A 567 43.29 15.67 10.47
N PRO A 568 42.87 16.94 10.66
CA PRO A 568 41.79 17.26 11.57
C PRO A 568 40.57 16.41 11.18
N LYS A 569 39.78 15.98 12.16
CA LYS A 569 38.63 15.10 11.95
C LYS A 569 37.65 15.79 11.00
N SER A 570 37.77 15.52 9.70
CA SER A 570 36.98 16.15 8.65
C SER A 570 35.51 16.00 8.99
N ASN A 571 34.82 17.13 9.19
CA ASN A 571 33.40 17.14 9.49
C ASN A 571 32.64 16.31 8.44
N LYS A 572 31.65 15.54 8.93
CA LYS A 572 30.83 14.55 8.21
C LYS A 572 30.91 14.69 6.68
N LYS A 573 31.65 13.78 6.05
CA LYS A 573 31.75 13.69 4.60
C LYS A 573 30.35 13.77 3.97
N SER A 574 30.20 14.68 3.01
CA SER A 574 29.19 14.58 1.95
C SER A 574 29.32 13.22 1.22
N PRO A 575 28.35 12.82 0.39
CA PRO A 575 28.48 11.62 -0.44
C PRO A 575 29.69 11.77 -1.37
N GLN A 576 30.85 11.22 -0.96
CA GLN A 576 32.03 11.23 -1.82
C GLN A 576 31.73 10.38 -3.05
N GLU A 577 32.06 10.91 -4.23
CA GLU A 577 31.91 10.18 -5.47
C GLU A 577 32.60 8.81 -5.40
N PRO A 578 32.02 7.77 -6.04
CA PRO A 578 32.71 6.50 -6.19
C PRO A 578 34.05 6.72 -6.90
N SER A 579 35.12 6.14 -6.34
CA SER A 579 36.42 6.06 -7.02
C SER A 579 36.25 5.54 -8.45
N GLU A 580 37.09 6.01 -9.36
CA GLU A 580 37.12 5.59 -10.77
C GLU A 580 37.18 4.05 -10.94
N TYR A 581 37.92 3.35 -10.08
CA TYR A 581 37.91 1.87 -10.03
C TYR A 581 36.51 1.31 -9.74
N VAL A 582 35.73 1.97 -8.88
CA VAL A 582 34.35 1.58 -8.60
C VAL A 582 33.42 1.94 -9.78
N LYS A 583 33.60 3.09 -10.44
CA LYS A 583 32.84 3.45 -11.64
C LYS A 583 33.08 2.42 -12.76
N THR A 584 34.34 2.18 -13.13
CA THR A 584 34.72 1.19 -14.15
C THR A 584 34.32 -0.25 -13.78
N MET A 585 34.41 -0.66 -12.51
CA MET A 585 33.91 -1.97 -12.09
C MET A 585 32.39 -2.07 -12.11
N ARG A 586 31.62 -0.97 -11.96
CA ARG A 586 30.16 -1.02 -12.14
C ARG A 586 29.81 -1.25 -13.60
N GLU A 587 30.49 -0.55 -14.51
CA GLU A 587 30.30 -0.68 -15.95
C GLU A 587 30.57 -2.09 -16.46
N LEU A 588 31.71 -2.68 -16.08
CA LEU A 588 32.05 -4.06 -16.47
C LEU A 588 31.08 -5.13 -15.92
N TRP A 589 30.26 -4.82 -14.90
CA TRP A 589 29.26 -5.74 -14.34
C TRP A 589 27.86 -5.54 -14.93
N LEU A 590 27.54 -4.32 -15.36
CA LEU A 590 26.28 -3.89 -15.95
C LEU A 590 26.61 -2.78 -16.96
N PRO A 591 26.92 -3.15 -18.22
CA PRO A 591 27.14 -2.20 -19.29
C PRO A 591 25.90 -1.30 -19.46
N SER A 592 26.14 -0.03 -19.74
CA SER A 592 25.09 0.95 -20.00
C SER A 592 24.58 0.86 -21.45
N ASP A 593 25.44 0.44 -22.36
CA ASP A 593 25.10 0.18 -23.76
C ASP A 593 24.38 -1.17 -23.89
N VAL A 594 23.06 -1.10 -23.95
CA VAL A 594 22.19 -2.20 -24.37
C VAL A 594 21.79 -1.90 -25.80
N ALA A 595 21.90 -2.88 -26.71
CA ALA A 595 21.53 -2.73 -28.11
C ALA A 595 20.25 -3.49 -28.48
N ILE A 596 20.11 -4.73 -28.00
CA ILE A 596 19.01 -5.65 -28.34
C ILE A 596 18.46 -6.27 -27.05
N VAL A 597 17.14 -6.43 -27.01
CA VAL A 597 16.33 -7.03 -25.94
C VAL A 597 15.67 -8.33 -26.40
N ARG A 598 15.04 -8.32 -27.59
CA ARG A 598 14.14 -9.37 -28.09
C ARG A 598 14.81 -10.73 -28.21
N ASN A 599 15.95 -10.80 -28.89
CA ASN A 599 16.64 -12.06 -29.23
C ASN A 599 17.83 -12.37 -28.31
N LEU A 600 17.94 -11.69 -27.15
CA LEU A 600 19.03 -11.92 -26.20
C LEU A 600 18.93 -13.28 -25.47
N PRO A 601 17.77 -13.67 -24.87
CA PRO A 601 17.56 -15.02 -24.37
C PRO A 601 17.13 -16.00 -25.47
N SER A 602 17.19 -17.30 -25.18
CA SER A 602 16.80 -18.37 -26.14
C SER A 602 15.33 -18.39 -26.55
N ARG A 603 14.48 -17.52 -25.99
CA ARG A 603 13.05 -17.38 -26.30
C ARG A 603 12.70 -15.91 -26.44
N GLN A 604 12.17 -15.51 -27.61
CA GLN A 604 11.99 -14.10 -27.97
C GLN A 604 11.20 -13.33 -26.91
N VAL A 605 11.70 -12.18 -26.48
CA VAL A 605 11.03 -11.32 -25.48
C VAL A 605 9.86 -10.59 -26.11
N MET A 606 8.66 -10.74 -25.53
CA MET A 606 7.42 -10.09 -25.95
C MET A 606 7.07 -8.86 -25.11
N GLY A 607 7.57 -8.80 -23.87
CA GLY A 607 7.09 -7.88 -22.86
C GLY A 607 7.75 -8.07 -21.50
N PHE A 608 7.34 -7.24 -20.54
CA PHE A 608 7.85 -7.29 -19.16
C PHE A 608 6.75 -7.11 -18.13
N ILE A 609 7.04 -7.53 -16.89
CA ILE A 609 6.12 -7.47 -15.76
C ILE A 609 6.49 -6.31 -14.85
N SER A 610 5.71 -5.23 -14.87
CA SER A 610 5.93 -4.05 -14.03
C SER A 610 5.70 -4.36 -12.54
N GLN A 611 4.68 -5.18 -12.23
CA GLN A 611 4.32 -5.56 -10.87
C GLN A 611 4.00 -7.06 -10.80
N GLY A 612 4.89 -7.86 -10.21
CA GLY A 612 4.74 -9.30 -10.06
C GLY A 612 4.90 -9.74 -8.61
N GLY A 613 4.05 -10.67 -8.16
CA GLY A 613 4.08 -11.17 -6.79
C GLY A 613 3.14 -12.34 -6.53
N PHE A 614 2.91 -12.62 -5.25
CA PHE A 614 1.87 -13.53 -4.80
C PHE A 614 0.63 -12.72 -4.41
N SER A 615 -0.51 -13.02 -5.04
CA SER A 615 -1.81 -12.42 -4.75
C SER A 615 -2.49 -13.21 -3.64
N PHE A 616 -2.92 -12.53 -2.58
CA PHE A 616 -3.70 -13.15 -1.51
C PHE A 616 -5.18 -13.32 -1.88
N THR A 617 -5.69 -12.53 -2.85
CA THR A 617 -7.06 -12.67 -3.35
C THR A 617 -7.25 -13.93 -4.19
N GLU A 618 -6.24 -14.32 -4.96
CA GLU A 618 -6.25 -15.50 -5.84
C GLU A 618 -5.53 -16.72 -5.26
N ALA A 619 -4.79 -16.54 -4.16
CA ALA A 619 -3.87 -17.53 -3.59
C ALA A 619 -2.82 -18.10 -4.58
N GLN A 620 -2.54 -17.37 -5.65
CA GLN A 620 -1.61 -17.74 -6.73
C GLN A 620 -0.59 -16.62 -6.98
N SER A 621 0.45 -16.92 -7.76
CA SER A 621 1.39 -15.90 -8.21
C SER A 621 0.93 -15.31 -9.53
N CYS A 622 0.67 -14.00 -9.52
CA CYS A 622 0.18 -13.25 -10.67
C CYS A 622 1.02 -11.98 -10.87
N GLY A 623 0.85 -11.34 -12.02
CA GLY A 623 1.50 -10.08 -12.33
C GLY A 623 0.70 -9.21 -13.28
N ILE A 624 0.98 -7.91 -13.25
CA ILE A 624 0.55 -6.94 -14.25
C ILE A 624 1.79 -6.54 -15.05
N GLY A 625 1.71 -6.71 -16.36
CA GLY A 625 2.78 -6.43 -17.31
C GLY A 625 2.25 -5.74 -18.56
N TYR A 626 3.14 -5.53 -19.50
CA TYR A 626 2.80 -4.98 -20.81
C TYR A 626 3.51 -5.78 -21.90
N ILE A 627 2.82 -6.02 -23.00
CA ILE A 627 3.30 -6.75 -24.19
C ILE A 627 3.19 -5.83 -25.40
N ALA A 628 4.16 -5.88 -26.31
CA ALA A 628 4.11 -5.14 -27.58
C ALA A 628 2.99 -5.67 -28.48
N TYR A 629 2.21 -4.80 -29.13
CA TYR A 629 1.10 -5.21 -30.00
C TYR A 629 1.53 -6.24 -31.07
N ASN A 630 2.65 -5.99 -31.77
CA ASN A 630 3.19 -6.89 -32.79
C ASN A 630 3.54 -8.28 -32.23
N ALA A 631 4.06 -8.35 -31.00
CA ALA A 631 4.39 -9.61 -30.34
C ALA A 631 3.14 -10.42 -29.98
N LEU A 632 2.05 -9.76 -29.54
CA LEU A 632 0.77 -10.42 -29.31
C LEU A 632 0.15 -10.92 -30.63
N ASN A 633 0.27 -10.15 -31.71
CA ASN A 633 -0.21 -10.59 -33.02
C ASN A 633 0.51 -11.88 -33.46
N MET A 634 1.84 -11.92 -33.31
CA MET A 634 2.64 -13.11 -33.62
C MET A 634 2.29 -14.31 -32.72
N LEU A 635 1.94 -14.10 -31.44
CA LEU A 635 1.45 -15.17 -30.54
C LEU A 635 0.20 -15.86 -31.11
N LEU A 636 -0.78 -15.06 -31.55
CA LEU A 636 -2.04 -15.56 -32.06
C LEU A 636 -1.88 -16.20 -33.45
N CYS A 637 -1.03 -15.63 -34.32
CA CYS A 637 -0.65 -16.27 -35.59
C CYS A 637 0.00 -17.65 -35.37
N ASN A 638 0.80 -17.80 -34.31
CA ASN A 638 1.41 -19.08 -33.90
C ASN A 638 0.44 -20.01 -33.13
N HIS A 639 -0.86 -19.66 -33.06
CA HIS A 639 -1.92 -20.45 -32.44
C HIS A 639 -1.71 -20.75 -30.93
N PHE A 640 -1.03 -19.86 -30.19
CA PHE A 640 -0.81 -20.01 -28.74
C PHE A 640 -1.67 -19.03 -27.90
N ASN A 641 -2.21 -19.51 -26.77
CA ASN A 641 -2.99 -18.71 -25.81
C ASN A 641 -2.29 -18.50 -24.45
N GLN A 642 -1.06 -18.99 -24.33
CA GLN A 642 -0.23 -18.97 -23.12
C GLN A 642 1.18 -18.49 -23.46
N VAL A 643 1.89 -17.97 -22.46
CA VAL A 643 3.27 -17.47 -22.62
C VAL A 643 4.22 -18.05 -21.58
N LEU A 644 5.50 -17.99 -21.90
CA LEU A 644 6.56 -18.31 -20.97
C LEU A 644 6.96 -17.05 -20.19
N VAL A 645 7.28 -17.22 -18.91
CA VAL A 645 7.67 -16.13 -18.03
C VAL A 645 8.93 -16.51 -17.25
N ARG A 646 9.89 -15.59 -17.18
CA ARG A 646 11.21 -15.81 -16.57
C ARG A 646 11.59 -14.65 -15.66
N ASN A 647 11.91 -14.96 -14.40
CA ASN A 647 12.42 -13.97 -13.45
C ASN A 647 13.88 -13.61 -13.78
N THR A 648 14.27 -12.34 -13.67
CA THR A 648 15.66 -11.85 -13.90
C THR A 648 16.74 -12.55 -13.07
N SER A 649 16.37 -13.21 -11.97
CA SER A 649 17.27 -13.96 -11.10
C SER A 649 17.19 -15.49 -11.27
N SER A 650 16.58 -15.99 -12.35
CA SER A 650 16.29 -17.42 -12.58
C SER A 650 16.50 -17.78 -14.04
N ARG A 651 17.00 -19.00 -14.29
CA ARG A 651 17.03 -19.59 -15.63
C ARG A 651 15.74 -20.32 -16.01
N LYS A 652 14.94 -20.74 -15.02
CA LYS A 652 13.72 -21.52 -15.27
C LYS A 652 12.63 -20.69 -15.93
N TYR A 653 12.08 -21.20 -17.03
CA TYR A 653 10.85 -20.72 -17.65
C TYR A 653 9.63 -21.28 -16.93
N GLN A 654 8.56 -20.49 -16.82
CA GLN A 654 7.29 -20.88 -16.20
C GLN A 654 6.13 -20.50 -17.11
N LEU A 655 5.17 -21.40 -17.27
CA LEU A 655 3.96 -21.18 -18.06
C LEU A 655 3.00 -20.23 -17.35
N ALA A 656 2.45 -19.26 -18.09
CA ALA A 656 1.45 -18.31 -17.61
C ALA A 656 0.30 -18.14 -18.60
N ASN A 657 -0.91 -18.02 -18.05
CA ASN A 657 -2.12 -17.67 -18.79
C ASN A 657 -2.18 -16.15 -18.96
N ILE A 658 -2.57 -15.68 -20.14
CA ILE A 658 -2.76 -14.25 -20.44
C ILE A 658 -4.24 -13.88 -20.30
N THR A 659 -4.49 -12.76 -19.63
CA THR A 659 -5.75 -12.02 -19.67
C THR A 659 -5.43 -10.54 -19.88
N ILE A 660 -6.33 -9.78 -20.49
CA ILE A 660 -6.16 -8.34 -20.66
C ILE A 660 -6.49 -7.65 -19.34
N ALA A 661 -5.61 -6.75 -18.90
CA ALA A 661 -5.82 -5.98 -17.68
C ALA A 661 -6.69 -4.75 -18.00
N ASN A 662 -8.00 -4.91 -17.92
CA ASN A 662 -8.96 -3.82 -18.12
C ASN A 662 -9.25 -3.09 -16.79
N SER A 663 -9.01 -1.78 -16.75
CA SER A 663 -9.39 -0.92 -15.64
C SER A 663 -10.59 -0.06 -16.03
N LYS A 664 -11.79 -0.64 -15.92
CA LYS A 664 -13.06 0.10 -15.85
C LYS A 664 -13.24 0.70 -14.45
#